data_AF-A0A108T6I6-F1
#
_entry.id   AF-A0A108T6I6-F1
#
_cell.length_a   1.000
_cell.length_b   1.000
_cell.length_c   1.000
_cell.angle_alpha   90.00
_cell.angle_beta   90.00
_cell.angle_gamma   90.00
#
_symmetry.space_group_name_H-M   'P 1'
#
loop_
_entity.id
_entity.type
_entity.pdbx_description
1 polymer ?
#
loop_
_entity_poly.entity_id
_entity_poly.type
_entity_poly.pdbx_seq_one_letter_code
_entity_poly.pdbx_strand_id
1 'polypeptide(L)'
;MKRILFSLYLLLISISLLASDKFAVADIFTDHMVLQRNTKVKIWGEATDGSQVEVRFEGQNRKAVVTKGKWMVELSTGDAGGPYELEIVNGNHKIGFKDVFVGDVWLAGGQSNMEFALRRVKDAQAEISLADYPQIRYYKVPRKFYPEQKVPGTSWKPCSPETASDFAAIAYYFAKNIHKELNIPIGIIQVPVGGTTVEAWTSRKLLMSDKDFRPLLEHYDSIANSYRPGEYEKLYNNYNTSLAEYNNLTAEKKRYINKPSEPMGKWNFRRPVGLSEMMLNVACPYTLKGFIFYQGESNTARGAQYRKLFPAMIKEWRTSWGQGDIPFLFVQLPRFETKTRYWNELREAQYLTSLRVKNTGMAVAFDQGNPKDIHPIVKDTVGWRLAQLALGKVYGKKIVYQGPEFKKLSKVENGSLLIDFVNTGTGIIAKDGAASLSGFMVAGKDGKFYPAEAVIVGKNRVQVKSEQVKEPIDVRYLWVNSENSNFFNKEGFPACPFRTDNYRLKTEGVYVNPEPVIPELDLFLFIGQSNMAGRGYITDNYKGSIKNVYLLTPTGTMEQARNPLNKYSTIRKRLDLQGVGPAYSFAKAITEKTGHQLGLVVNARGGSSINSWLKGAQDDYYGEVLSRVRKAMKYGKLKAIIWHQGESDSREPELYMEKLKKLVADLRKDLGNEKLPIVVGEIADWRANGTSEAFNKMLRTVPQHIPYSYCVSSRELVPLVNESDPHFSADSQIILGRRYAEAAYEACYSQK
;
A
#
# COMPACT_ATOMS: atom_id res chain seq x y z
N MET A 1 19.31 0.88 -72.60
CA MET A 1 19.38 0.58 -71.15
C MET A 1 18.98 1.74 -70.23
N LYS A 2 19.18 3.03 -70.56
CA LYS A 2 18.83 4.16 -69.65
C LYS A 2 17.34 4.52 -69.52
N ARG A 3 16.44 4.03 -70.39
CA ARG A 3 14.98 4.31 -70.31
C ARG A 3 14.16 3.27 -69.52
N ILE A 4 14.66 2.05 -69.37
CA ILE A 4 14.00 0.98 -68.58
C ILE A 4 14.29 1.17 -67.07
N LEU A 5 15.45 1.75 -66.74
CA LEU A 5 15.84 2.08 -65.36
C LEU A 5 15.04 3.24 -64.74
N PHE A 6 14.47 4.15 -65.54
CA PHE A 6 13.65 5.26 -65.02
C PHE A 6 12.21 4.83 -64.71
N SER A 7 11.70 3.82 -65.43
CA SER A 7 10.38 3.22 -65.16
C SER A 7 10.41 2.27 -63.96
N LEU A 8 11.54 1.62 -63.68
CA LEU A 8 11.72 0.88 -62.42
C LEU A 8 11.90 1.79 -61.20
N TYR A 9 12.43 3.01 -61.37
CA TYR A 9 12.58 3.97 -60.26
C TYR A 9 11.26 4.63 -59.87
N LEU A 10 10.32 4.78 -60.80
CA LEU A 10 8.94 5.25 -60.53
C LEU A 10 8.02 4.13 -60.02
N LEU A 11 8.30 2.85 -60.29
CA LEU A 11 7.56 1.71 -59.74
C LEU A 11 8.02 1.32 -58.31
N LEU A 12 9.19 1.79 -57.87
CA LEU A 12 9.74 1.58 -56.52
C LEU A 12 9.40 2.70 -55.52
N ILE A 13 8.78 3.80 -55.97
CA ILE A 13 8.19 4.82 -55.09
C ILE A 13 6.73 4.48 -54.71
N SER A 14 6.13 3.49 -55.37
CA SER A 14 4.90 2.82 -54.93
C SER A 14 5.18 1.55 -54.12
N ILE A 15 6.30 1.50 -53.37
CA ILE A 15 6.30 0.70 -52.15
C ILE A 15 5.34 1.42 -51.22
N SER A 16 4.11 0.92 -51.24
CA SER A 16 3.10 1.02 -50.22
C SER A 16 3.70 1.51 -48.90
N LEU A 17 3.47 2.79 -48.58
CA LEU A 17 3.09 3.15 -47.23
C LEU A 17 1.85 2.30 -46.92
N LEU A 18 2.07 1.03 -46.60
CA LEU A 18 1.24 0.31 -45.65
C LEU A 18 1.51 1.03 -44.33
N ALA A 19 0.99 2.26 -44.22
CA ALA A 19 0.57 2.78 -42.94
C ALA A 19 -0.30 1.65 -42.41
N SER A 20 0.16 0.98 -41.34
CA SER A 20 -0.71 0.07 -40.60
C SER A 20 -1.98 0.87 -40.40
N ASP A 21 -3.10 0.39 -40.95
CA ASP A 21 -4.35 1.14 -40.93
C ASP A 21 -4.72 1.30 -39.46
N LYS A 22 -4.30 2.43 -38.89
CA LYS A 22 -4.37 2.69 -37.48
C LYS A 22 -5.84 2.97 -37.29
N PHE A 23 -6.60 2.00 -36.82
CA PHE A 23 -8.00 2.17 -36.45
C PHE A 23 -8.23 1.39 -35.16
N ALA A 24 -8.49 2.13 -34.09
CA ALA A 24 -8.77 1.57 -32.78
C ALA A 24 -9.89 2.37 -32.11
N VAL A 25 -10.74 1.67 -31.38
CA VAL A 25 -11.70 2.26 -30.45
C VAL A 25 -11.09 2.15 -29.06
N ALA A 26 -11.35 3.11 -28.17
CA ALA A 26 -10.79 3.05 -26.83
C ALA A 26 -11.20 1.74 -26.11
N ASP A 27 -10.24 1.09 -25.43
CA ASP A 27 -10.38 -0.25 -24.83
C ASP A 27 -11.56 -0.40 -23.85
N ILE A 28 -12.07 0.71 -23.31
CA ILE A 28 -13.23 0.71 -22.41
C ILE A 28 -14.55 0.40 -23.12
N PHE A 29 -14.63 0.51 -24.44
CA PHE A 29 -15.80 0.13 -25.21
C PHE A 29 -15.72 -1.36 -25.57
N THR A 30 -16.61 -2.15 -24.97
CA THR A 30 -16.79 -3.58 -25.26
C THR A 30 -18.28 -3.92 -25.23
N ASP A 31 -18.64 -5.15 -25.59
CA ASP A 31 -19.98 -5.70 -25.31
C ASP A 31 -20.35 -5.55 -23.84
N HIS A 32 -21.65 -5.54 -23.54
CA HIS A 32 -22.24 -5.42 -22.20
C HIS A 32 -22.08 -4.06 -21.51
N MET A 33 -21.61 -3.02 -22.22
CA MET A 33 -21.38 -1.71 -21.63
C MET A 33 -22.67 -0.94 -21.31
N VAL A 34 -22.54 0.12 -20.51
CA VAL A 34 -23.64 1.05 -20.19
C VAL A 34 -23.23 2.46 -20.58
N LEU A 35 -23.98 3.10 -21.47
CA LEU A 35 -23.83 4.50 -21.82
C LEU A 35 -24.69 5.38 -20.91
N GLN A 36 -24.16 6.53 -20.48
CA GLN A 36 -24.89 7.45 -19.60
C GLN A 36 -26.16 7.97 -20.29
N ARG A 37 -27.31 7.85 -19.63
CA ARG A 37 -28.62 8.31 -20.09
C ARG A 37 -28.81 9.83 -20.01
N ASN A 38 -29.77 10.34 -20.76
CA ASN A 38 -30.26 11.72 -20.71
C ASN A 38 -29.16 12.78 -20.89
N THR A 39 -28.21 12.53 -21.79
CA THR A 39 -27.10 13.44 -22.07
C THR A 39 -26.48 13.17 -23.45
N LYS A 40 -25.41 13.91 -23.79
CA LYS A 40 -24.52 13.57 -24.90
C LYS A 40 -23.37 12.73 -24.38
N VAL A 41 -23.25 11.50 -24.87
CA VAL A 41 -22.16 10.58 -24.54
C VAL A 41 -21.06 10.65 -25.57
N LYS A 42 -19.81 10.54 -25.10
CA LYS A 42 -18.62 10.58 -25.96
C LYS A 42 -18.18 9.16 -26.30
N ILE A 43 -17.98 8.89 -27.59
CA ILE A 43 -17.32 7.68 -28.13
C ILE A 43 -16.04 8.14 -28.82
N TRP A 44 -14.91 7.50 -28.56
CA TRP A 44 -13.61 7.96 -29.05
C TRP A 44 -12.64 6.81 -29.34
N GLY A 45 -11.58 7.14 -30.07
CA GLY A 45 -10.52 6.22 -30.41
C GLY A 45 -9.39 6.90 -31.18
N GLU A 46 -8.58 6.09 -31.82
CA GLU A 46 -7.48 6.52 -32.67
C GLU A 46 -7.72 6.07 -34.10
N ALA A 47 -7.36 6.92 -35.05
CA ALA A 47 -7.38 6.55 -36.46
C ALA A 47 -6.31 7.29 -37.28
N THR A 48 -6.18 6.99 -38.57
CA THR A 48 -5.35 7.76 -39.51
C THR A 48 -5.88 9.19 -39.69
N ASP A 49 -5.00 10.19 -39.63
CA ASP A 49 -5.35 11.61 -39.78
C ASP A 49 -6.09 11.90 -41.09
N GLY A 50 -7.13 12.75 -41.01
CA GLY A 50 -7.97 13.11 -42.15
C GLY A 50 -9.00 12.05 -42.56
N SER A 51 -8.90 10.81 -42.06
CA SER A 51 -9.94 9.81 -42.27
C SER A 51 -11.23 10.18 -41.52
N GLN A 52 -12.35 9.57 -41.92
CA GLN A 52 -13.65 9.80 -41.31
C GLN A 52 -14.11 8.56 -40.55
N VAL A 53 -14.53 8.74 -39.30
CA VAL A 53 -15.12 7.70 -38.46
C VAL A 53 -16.61 7.96 -38.34
N GLU A 54 -17.41 6.92 -38.59
CA GLU A 54 -18.87 6.92 -38.46
C GLU A 54 -19.27 6.06 -37.26
N VAL A 55 -20.16 6.57 -36.42
CA VAL A 55 -20.70 5.88 -35.24
C VAL A 55 -22.22 5.83 -35.37
N ARG A 56 -22.77 4.61 -35.29
CA ARG A 56 -24.20 4.31 -35.43
C ARG A 56 -24.75 3.74 -34.12
N PHE A 57 -25.80 4.37 -33.60
CA PHE A 57 -26.42 3.98 -32.33
C PHE A 57 -27.86 4.48 -32.25
N GLU A 58 -28.83 3.60 -31.97
CA GLU A 58 -30.24 3.99 -31.77
C GLU A 58 -30.78 4.91 -32.87
N GLY A 59 -30.63 4.48 -34.13
CA GLY A 59 -31.04 5.25 -35.31
C GLY A 59 -30.20 6.50 -35.61
N GLN A 60 -29.27 6.88 -34.72
CA GLN A 60 -28.32 7.95 -34.99
C GLN A 60 -27.19 7.47 -35.89
N ASN A 61 -26.76 8.34 -36.78
CA ASN A 61 -25.55 8.19 -37.57
C ASN A 61 -24.74 9.49 -37.45
N ARG A 62 -23.59 9.43 -36.77
CA ARG A 62 -22.73 10.58 -36.50
C ARG A 62 -21.34 10.33 -37.04
N LYS A 63 -20.69 11.38 -37.52
CA LYS A 63 -19.37 11.32 -38.17
C LYS A 63 -18.39 12.26 -37.49
N ALA A 64 -17.13 11.85 -37.42
CA ALA A 64 -16.03 12.69 -36.98
C ALA A 64 -14.84 12.56 -37.94
N VAL A 65 -14.16 13.68 -38.19
CA VAL A 65 -12.88 13.68 -38.89
C VAL A 65 -11.77 13.50 -37.87
N VAL A 66 -10.83 12.63 -38.20
CA VAL A 66 -9.68 12.33 -37.34
C VAL A 66 -8.69 13.49 -37.39
N THR A 67 -8.26 13.95 -36.21
CA THR A 67 -7.27 15.01 -36.07
C THR A 67 -6.22 14.63 -35.03
N LYS A 68 -4.93 14.77 -35.37
CA LYS A 68 -3.79 14.36 -34.54
C LYS A 68 -3.89 12.91 -34.08
N GLY A 69 -4.32 12.03 -34.97
CA GLY A 69 -4.50 10.60 -34.78
C GLY A 69 -5.68 10.22 -33.88
N LYS A 70 -6.56 11.16 -33.51
CA LYS A 70 -7.69 10.94 -32.59
C LYS A 70 -9.01 11.37 -33.20
N TRP A 71 -10.07 10.67 -32.83
CA TRP A 71 -11.44 11.01 -33.18
C TRP A 71 -12.34 10.90 -31.95
N MET A 72 -13.42 11.67 -31.96
CA MET A 72 -14.48 11.61 -30.96
C MET A 72 -15.81 11.98 -31.60
N VAL A 73 -16.84 11.21 -31.27
CA VAL A 73 -18.23 11.47 -31.65
C VAL A 73 -19.06 11.64 -30.38
N GLU A 74 -19.97 12.62 -30.42
CA GLU A 74 -21.03 12.75 -29.42
C GLU A 74 -22.34 12.13 -29.93
N LEU A 75 -22.90 11.22 -29.14
CA LEU A 75 -24.21 10.61 -29.37
C LEU A 75 -25.20 11.11 -28.32
N SER A 76 -26.44 11.41 -28.71
CA SER A 76 -27.48 11.78 -27.74
C SER A 76 -28.12 10.51 -27.18
N THR A 77 -28.23 10.38 -25.87
CA THR A 77 -28.93 9.27 -25.20
C THR A 77 -30.21 9.78 -24.55
N GLY A 78 -31.27 8.97 -24.65
CA GLY A 78 -32.56 9.24 -24.01
C GLY A 78 -32.66 8.57 -22.65
N ASP A 79 -33.88 8.15 -22.31
CA ASP A 79 -34.17 7.42 -21.08
C ASP A 79 -33.48 6.04 -21.02
N ALA A 80 -33.55 5.42 -19.84
CA ALA A 80 -32.96 4.11 -19.62
C ALA A 80 -33.62 3.05 -20.52
N GLY A 81 -32.80 2.20 -21.14
CA GLY A 81 -33.27 1.20 -22.11
C GLY A 81 -32.14 0.34 -22.67
N GLY A 82 -32.50 -0.58 -23.57
CA GLY A 82 -31.61 -1.57 -24.18
C GLY A 82 -32.11 -3.01 -23.95
N PRO A 83 -31.35 -4.03 -24.39
CA PRO A 83 -30.03 -3.92 -25.03
C PRO A 83 -30.09 -3.37 -26.46
N TYR A 84 -29.07 -2.61 -26.83
CA TYR A 84 -28.87 -2.01 -28.15
C TYR A 84 -27.57 -2.51 -28.79
N GLU A 85 -27.36 -2.14 -30.05
CA GLU A 85 -26.10 -2.33 -30.78
C GLU A 85 -25.44 -0.97 -31.07
N LEU A 86 -24.11 -0.89 -30.90
CA LEU A 86 -23.27 0.24 -31.29
C LEU A 86 -22.31 -0.22 -32.38
N GLU A 87 -22.29 0.49 -33.51
CA GLU A 87 -21.40 0.18 -34.62
C GLU A 87 -20.49 1.37 -34.95
N ILE A 88 -19.21 1.10 -35.20
CA ILE A 88 -18.18 2.09 -35.52
C ILE A 88 -17.47 1.67 -36.80
N VAL A 89 -17.42 2.59 -37.77
CA VAL A 89 -16.92 2.32 -39.12
C VAL A 89 -15.86 3.37 -39.50
N ASN A 90 -14.73 2.92 -40.05
CA ASN A 90 -13.70 3.76 -40.66
C ASN A 90 -13.24 3.13 -41.98
N GLY A 91 -13.74 3.65 -43.11
CA GLY A 91 -13.53 3.01 -44.42
C GLY A 91 -14.10 1.59 -44.45
N ASN A 92 -13.23 0.60 -44.68
CA ASN A 92 -13.60 -0.82 -44.70
C ASN A 92 -13.55 -1.50 -43.32
N HIS A 93 -13.05 -0.82 -42.29
CA HIS A 93 -13.00 -1.36 -40.93
C HIS A 93 -14.32 -1.13 -40.22
N LYS A 94 -14.83 -2.17 -39.57
CA LYS A 94 -16.09 -2.15 -38.83
C LYS A 94 -15.93 -2.88 -37.50
N ILE A 95 -16.27 -2.18 -36.42
CA ILE A 95 -16.29 -2.71 -35.05
C ILE A 95 -17.71 -2.56 -34.52
N GLY A 96 -18.30 -3.65 -34.04
CA GLY A 96 -19.64 -3.67 -33.45
C GLY A 96 -19.59 -4.10 -32.00
N PHE A 97 -20.46 -3.51 -31.18
CA PHE A 97 -20.67 -3.85 -29.78
C PHE A 97 -22.13 -4.19 -29.55
N LYS A 98 -22.38 -5.27 -28.81
CA LYS A 98 -23.70 -5.80 -28.51
C LYS A 98 -24.02 -5.68 -27.02
N ASP A 99 -25.30 -5.85 -26.68
CA ASP A 99 -25.77 -5.79 -25.30
C ASP A 99 -25.42 -4.45 -24.62
N VAL A 100 -25.62 -3.36 -25.36
CA VAL A 100 -25.33 -2.00 -24.89
C VAL A 100 -26.57 -1.43 -24.20
N PHE A 101 -26.47 -1.09 -22.93
CA PHE A 101 -27.55 -0.40 -22.20
C PHE A 101 -27.36 1.11 -22.20
N VAL A 102 -28.47 1.84 -22.12
CA VAL A 102 -28.52 3.25 -21.71
C VAL A 102 -28.98 3.27 -20.25
N GLY A 103 -28.18 3.87 -19.36
CA GLY A 103 -28.39 3.81 -17.91
C GLY A 103 -27.58 4.87 -17.15
N ASP A 104 -27.44 4.77 -15.83
CA ASP A 104 -26.59 5.68 -15.06
C ASP A 104 -25.21 5.07 -14.81
N VAL A 105 -24.15 5.79 -15.17
CA VAL A 105 -22.75 5.32 -15.13
C VAL A 105 -21.99 6.04 -14.03
N TRP A 106 -21.34 5.28 -13.14
CA TRP A 106 -20.53 5.82 -12.05
C TRP A 106 -19.10 5.30 -12.12
N LEU A 107 -18.14 6.14 -11.78
CA LEU A 107 -16.75 5.73 -11.62
C LEU A 107 -16.44 5.51 -10.14
N ALA A 108 -15.98 4.30 -9.81
CA ALA A 108 -15.54 3.90 -8.49
C ALA A 108 -14.01 3.93 -8.37
N GLY A 109 -13.48 4.85 -7.55
CA GLY A 109 -12.04 5.02 -7.36
C GLY A 109 -11.61 4.98 -5.90
N GLY A 110 -10.29 4.94 -5.68
CA GLY A 110 -9.69 5.00 -4.35
C GLY A 110 -8.74 3.85 -4.07
N GLN A 111 -8.61 3.46 -2.80
CA GLN A 111 -7.66 2.44 -2.36
C GLN A 111 -8.33 1.16 -1.86
N SER A 112 -7.71 0.46 -0.90
CA SER A 112 -7.96 -0.96 -0.64
C SER A 112 -9.37 -1.25 -0.13
N ASN A 113 -10.02 -0.29 0.53
CA ASN A 113 -11.41 -0.43 0.96
C ASN A 113 -12.42 -0.32 -0.22
N MET A 114 -12.14 0.51 -1.24
CA MET A 114 -12.92 0.48 -2.50
C MET A 114 -12.58 -0.76 -3.33
N GLU A 115 -11.29 -1.15 -3.38
CA GLU A 115 -10.83 -2.33 -4.11
C GLU A 115 -11.37 -3.66 -3.56
N PHE A 116 -11.83 -3.65 -2.32
CA PHE A 116 -12.22 -4.83 -1.58
C PHE A 116 -13.29 -5.63 -2.33
N ALA A 117 -12.91 -6.79 -2.86
CA ALA A 117 -13.77 -7.60 -3.71
C ALA A 117 -14.91 -8.27 -2.93
N LEU A 118 -16.05 -8.48 -3.58
CA LEU A 118 -17.24 -9.09 -2.99
C LEU A 118 -16.95 -10.46 -2.37
N ARG A 119 -16.08 -11.28 -2.98
CA ARG A 119 -15.67 -12.58 -2.40
C ARG A 119 -15.00 -12.54 -1.03
N ARG A 120 -14.64 -11.34 -0.55
CA ARG A 120 -13.94 -11.14 0.73
C ARG A 120 -14.85 -10.57 1.81
N VAL A 121 -16.10 -10.23 1.50
CA VAL A 121 -17.03 -9.65 2.49
C VAL A 121 -17.49 -10.70 3.50
N LYS A 122 -18.13 -10.23 4.56
CA LYS A 122 -18.91 -11.11 5.43
C LYS A 122 -20.00 -11.82 4.61
N ASP A 123 -20.18 -13.12 4.81
CA ASP A 123 -21.22 -13.93 4.15
C ASP A 123 -21.14 -13.92 2.60
N ALA A 124 -19.94 -13.75 2.04
CA ALA A 124 -19.70 -13.55 0.61
C ALA A 124 -20.33 -14.62 -0.30
N GLN A 125 -20.32 -15.90 0.12
CA GLN A 125 -20.89 -16.98 -0.69
C GLN A 125 -22.40 -16.78 -0.91
N ALA A 126 -23.13 -16.41 0.13
CA ALA A 126 -24.58 -16.20 0.04
C ALA A 126 -24.89 -14.97 -0.82
N GLU A 127 -24.13 -13.88 -0.67
CA GLU A 127 -24.33 -12.68 -1.48
C GLU A 127 -24.01 -12.93 -2.95
N ILE A 128 -22.93 -13.64 -3.28
CA ILE A 128 -22.54 -13.94 -4.66
C ILE A 128 -23.57 -14.85 -5.33
N SER A 129 -24.05 -15.89 -4.65
CA SER A 129 -25.07 -16.79 -5.21
C SER A 129 -26.38 -16.07 -5.57
N LEU A 130 -26.66 -14.92 -4.93
CA LEU A 130 -27.86 -14.10 -5.18
C LEU A 130 -27.58 -12.87 -6.06
N ALA A 131 -26.36 -12.70 -6.57
CA ALA A 131 -25.94 -11.53 -7.33
C ALA A 131 -26.36 -11.57 -8.81
N ASP A 132 -27.63 -11.90 -9.08
CA ASP A 132 -28.22 -11.98 -10.43
C ASP A 132 -28.92 -10.66 -10.81
N TYR A 133 -28.12 -9.70 -11.27
CA TYR A 133 -28.59 -8.38 -11.67
C TYR A 133 -27.99 -8.02 -13.04
N PRO A 134 -28.46 -8.62 -14.14
CA PRO A 134 -27.83 -8.46 -15.44
C PRO A 134 -27.77 -7.00 -15.90
N GLN A 135 -28.73 -6.13 -15.54
CA GLN A 135 -28.68 -4.71 -15.88
C GLN A 135 -27.68 -3.88 -15.05
N ILE A 136 -27.05 -4.48 -14.05
CA ILE A 136 -25.87 -3.91 -13.39
C ILE A 136 -24.64 -4.45 -14.13
N ARG A 137 -23.83 -3.54 -14.65
CA ARG A 137 -22.61 -3.86 -15.40
C ARG A 137 -21.41 -3.23 -14.72
N TYR A 138 -20.26 -3.89 -14.80
CA TYR A 138 -19.02 -3.29 -14.31
C TYR A 138 -17.84 -3.51 -15.26
N TYR A 139 -16.96 -2.51 -15.35
CA TYR A 139 -15.71 -2.56 -16.10
C TYR A 139 -14.52 -2.40 -15.15
N LYS A 140 -13.69 -3.44 -15.04
CA LYS A 140 -12.49 -3.40 -14.21
C LYS A 140 -11.31 -2.87 -15.01
N VAL A 141 -10.92 -1.61 -14.80
CA VAL A 141 -9.76 -1.04 -15.49
C VAL A 141 -8.50 -1.87 -15.16
N PRO A 142 -7.74 -2.34 -16.16
CA PRO A 142 -6.54 -3.14 -15.92
C PRO A 142 -5.49 -2.36 -15.13
N ARG A 143 -4.74 -3.06 -14.29
CA ARG A 143 -3.70 -2.46 -13.42
C ARG A 143 -2.40 -2.20 -14.17
N LYS A 144 -2.44 -1.21 -15.06
CA LYS A 144 -1.25 -0.69 -15.73
C LYS A 144 -0.69 0.46 -14.88
N PHE A 145 0.57 0.34 -14.46
CA PHE A 145 1.24 1.27 -13.54
C PHE A 145 2.38 2.04 -14.21
N TYR A 146 2.88 1.55 -15.34
CA TYR A 146 3.89 2.20 -16.18
C TYR A 146 3.67 1.84 -17.67
N PRO A 147 4.17 2.66 -18.62
CA PRO A 147 3.83 2.54 -20.04
C PRO A 147 4.13 1.17 -20.67
N GLU A 148 5.25 0.56 -20.30
CA GLU A 148 5.73 -0.71 -20.86
C GLU A 148 5.07 -1.94 -20.20
N GLN A 149 4.31 -1.76 -19.12
CA GLN A 149 3.68 -2.87 -18.41
C GLN A 149 2.62 -3.53 -19.28
N LYS A 150 2.79 -4.84 -19.52
CA LYS A 150 1.76 -5.67 -20.14
C LYS A 150 0.72 -6.06 -19.10
N VAL A 151 -0.54 -5.82 -19.44
CA VAL A 151 -1.70 -6.22 -18.64
C VAL A 151 -2.69 -6.94 -19.55
N PRO A 152 -3.41 -7.96 -19.04
CA PRO A 152 -4.45 -8.59 -19.83
C PRO A 152 -5.55 -7.57 -20.17
N GLY A 153 -6.14 -7.72 -21.37
CA GLY A 153 -7.35 -7.01 -21.73
C GLY A 153 -8.50 -7.33 -20.77
N THR A 154 -9.54 -6.53 -20.81
CA THR A 154 -10.72 -6.67 -19.94
C THR A 154 -11.95 -6.23 -20.73
N SER A 155 -13.14 -6.49 -20.18
CA SER A 155 -14.41 -6.11 -20.78
C SER A 155 -15.42 -5.73 -19.70
N TRP A 156 -16.50 -5.08 -20.12
CA TRP A 156 -17.68 -4.94 -19.28
C TRP A 156 -18.27 -6.32 -18.99
N LYS A 157 -18.71 -6.51 -17.75
CA LYS A 157 -19.29 -7.76 -17.28
C LYS A 157 -20.69 -7.53 -16.75
N PRO A 158 -21.65 -8.43 -17.06
CA PRO A 158 -22.88 -8.58 -16.27
C PRO A 158 -22.55 -8.73 -14.79
N CYS A 159 -23.41 -8.26 -13.89
CA CYS A 159 -23.44 -8.77 -12.52
C CYS A 159 -24.26 -10.07 -12.50
N SER A 160 -23.56 -11.19 -12.37
CA SER A 160 -24.13 -12.53 -12.19
C SER A 160 -23.34 -13.28 -11.11
N PRO A 161 -23.82 -14.42 -10.59
CA PRO A 161 -23.06 -15.24 -9.65
C PRO A 161 -21.63 -15.60 -10.14
N GLU A 162 -21.44 -15.77 -11.44
CA GLU A 162 -20.15 -16.14 -12.05
C GLU A 162 -19.15 -14.97 -12.06
N THR A 163 -19.63 -13.73 -12.14
CA THR A 163 -18.79 -12.54 -12.31
C THR A 163 -18.71 -11.68 -11.05
N ALA A 164 -19.68 -11.77 -10.13
CA ALA A 164 -19.82 -10.86 -9.00
C ALA A 164 -18.66 -10.96 -7.99
N SER A 165 -18.00 -12.12 -7.92
CA SER A 165 -16.85 -12.39 -7.05
C SER A 165 -15.73 -11.33 -7.10
N ASP A 166 -15.49 -10.74 -8.29
CA ASP A 166 -14.46 -9.74 -8.55
C ASP A 166 -14.92 -8.28 -8.53
N PHE A 167 -16.22 -8.05 -8.34
CA PHE A 167 -16.81 -6.72 -8.23
C PHE A 167 -16.37 -6.08 -6.91
N ALA A 168 -15.91 -4.82 -6.96
CA ALA A 168 -15.68 -4.00 -5.78
C ALA A 168 -16.95 -3.96 -4.90
N ALA A 169 -16.88 -4.51 -3.69
CA ALA A 169 -18.06 -4.76 -2.84
C ALA A 169 -18.88 -3.51 -2.56
N ILE A 170 -18.22 -2.40 -2.22
CA ILE A 170 -18.91 -1.13 -1.96
C ILE A 170 -19.63 -0.62 -3.20
N ALA A 171 -19.01 -0.75 -4.38
CA ALA A 171 -19.60 -0.31 -5.64
C ALA A 171 -20.73 -1.25 -6.09
N TYR A 172 -20.62 -2.55 -5.82
CA TYR A 172 -21.70 -3.53 -6.01
C TYR A 172 -22.92 -3.16 -5.16
N TYR A 173 -22.75 -2.98 -3.84
CA TYR A 173 -23.87 -2.62 -2.97
C TYR A 173 -24.44 -1.24 -3.32
N PHE A 174 -23.60 -0.29 -3.74
CA PHE A 174 -24.07 0.98 -4.28
C PHE A 174 -24.98 0.76 -5.50
N ALA A 175 -24.49 0.06 -6.53
CA ALA A 175 -25.24 -0.19 -7.76
C ALA A 175 -26.53 -0.98 -7.52
N LYS A 176 -26.47 -2.05 -6.70
CA LYS A 176 -27.61 -2.88 -6.32
C LYS A 176 -28.74 -2.06 -5.70
N ASN A 177 -28.40 -1.18 -4.75
CA ASN A 177 -29.41 -0.35 -4.08
C ASN A 177 -29.97 0.74 -5.00
N ILE A 178 -29.16 1.37 -5.86
CA ILE A 178 -29.67 2.33 -6.85
C ILE A 178 -30.58 1.63 -7.87
N HIS A 179 -30.15 0.48 -8.40
CA HIS A 179 -30.91 -0.30 -9.36
C HIS A 179 -32.26 -0.74 -8.77
N LYS A 180 -32.28 -1.25 -7.54
CA LYS A 180 -33.51 -1.64 -6.83
C LYS A 180 -34.51 -0.48 -6.71
N GLU A 181 -34.04 0.72 -6.43
CA GLU A 181 -34.90 1.88 -6.16
C GLU A 181 -35.35 2.64 -7.42
N LEU A 182 -34.56 2.57 -8.50
CA LEU A 182 -34.82 3.30 -9.73
C LEU A 182 -35.26 2.42 -10.90
N ASN A 183 -35.01 1.11 -10.83
CA ASN A 183 -35.28 0.13 -11.88
C ASN A 183 -34.69 0.52 -13.26
N ILE A 184 -33.41 0.89 -13.28
CA ILE A 184 -32.67 1.28 -14.48
C ILE A 184 -31.31 0.57 -14.56
N PRO A 185 -30.71 0.40 -15.74
CA PRO A 185 -29.34 -0.11 -15.86
C PRO A 185 -28.32 0.79 -15.14
N ILE A 186 -27.36 0.16 -14.46
CA ILE A 186 -26.28 0.85 -13.74
C ILE A 186 -24.93 0.33 -14.22
N GLY A 187 -24.07 1.24 -14.71
CA GLY A 187 -22.70 0.93 -15.09
C GLY A 187 -21.70 1.38 -14.03
N ILE A 188 -20.78 0.52 -13.61
CA ILE A 188 -19.68 0.87 -12.71
C ILE A 188 -18.33 0.71 -13.41
N ILE A 189 -17.60 1.80 -13.58
CA ILE A 189 -16.19 1.77 -13.99
C ILE A 189 -15.35 1.72 -12.72
N GLN A 190 -14.66 0.61 -12.45
CA GLN A 190 -13.85 0.44 -11.24
C GLN A 190 -12.37 0.62 -11.54
N VAL A 191 -11.76 1.63 -10.91
CA VAL A 191 -10.32 1.92 -10.97
C VAL A 191 -9.56 1.75 -9.64
N PRO A 192 -10.08 1.21 -8.52
CA PRO A 192 -9.37 1.32 -7.24
C PRO A 192 -8.07 0.48 -7.17
N VAL A 193 -7.07 1.00 -6.45
CA VAL A 193 -5.76 0.34 -6.21
C VAL A 193 -5.33 0.51 -4.76
N GLY A 194 -5.24 -0.59 -4.02
CA GLY A 194 -4.95 -0.61 -2.60
C GLY A 194 -3.56 -0.12 -2.22
N GLY A 195 -3.47 0.57 -1.08
CA GLY A 195 -2.21 1.12 -0.55
C GLY A 195 -1.71 2.37 -1.27
N THR A 196 -2.54 3.01 -2.10
CA THR A 196 -2.20 4.24 -2.81
C THR A 196 -2.62 5.48 -2.03
N THR A 197 -1.82 6.54 -2.18
CA THR A 197 -2.13 7.86 -1.67
C THR A 197 -2.90 8.68 -2.70
N VAL A 198 -3.56 9.76 -2.28
CA VAL A 198 -4.34 10.63 -3.19
C VAL A 198 -3.48 11.24 -4.30
N GLU A 199 -2.19 11.50 -4.05
CA GLU A 199 -1.27 12.01 -5.07
C GLU A 199 -0.97 11.01 -6.20
N ALA A 200 -1.22 9.71 -6.03
CA ALA A 200 -1.16 8.75 -7.14
C ALA A 200 -2.27 9.00 -8.18
N TRP A 201 -3.38 9.60 -7.73
CA TRP A 201 -4.59 9.92 -8.51
C TRP A 201 -4.64 11.38 -9.00
N THR A 202 -3.55 12.13 -8.80
CA THR A 202 -3.44 13.56 -9.07
C THR A 202 -2.35 13.79 -10.12
N SER A 203 -2.58 14.67 -11.10
CA SER A 203 -1.61 14.91 -12.17
C SER A 203 -0.34 15.57 -11.66
N ARG A 204 0.77 15.39 -12.40
CA ARG A 204 2.03 16.10 -12.13
C ARG A 204 1.84 17.61 -12.16
N LYS A 205 1.02 18.12 -13.09
CA LYS A 205 0.74 19.56 -13.24
C LYS A 205 0.14 20.13 -11.96
N LEU A 206 -0.88 19.48 -11.39
CA LEU A 206 -1.51 19.93 -10.17
C LEU A 206 -0.56 19.82 -8.97
N LEU A 207 0.14 18.69 -8.80
CA LEU A 207 1.08 18.52 -7.71
C LEU A 207 2.25 19.52 -7.75
N MET A 208 2.69 19.94 -8.94
CA MET A 208 3.72 20.98 -9.08
C MET A 208 3.19 22.40 -8.89
N SER A 209 1.87 22.63 -8.99
CA SER A 209 1.30 23.97 -8.94
C SER A 209 1.27 24.57 -7.53
N ASP A 210 1.23 23.75 -6.48
CA ASP A 210 1.09 24.18 -5.08
C ASP A 210 2.32 23.81 -4.25
N LYS A 211 2.81 24.76 -3.44
CA LYS A 211 3.98 24.58 -2.57
C LYS A 211 3.79 23.48 -1.51
N ASP A 212 2.55 23.18 -1.12
CA ASP A 212 2.24 22.14 -0.14
C ASP A 212 2.16 20.73 -0.78
N PHE A 213 2.16 20.66 -2.11
CA PHE A 213 2.08 19.41 -2.88
C PHE A 213 3.42 19.04 -3.51
N ARG A 214 4.21 20.03 -3.98
CA ARG A 214 5.54 19.83 -4.59
C ARG A 214 6.46 18.87 -3.81
N PRO A 215 6.54 18.94 -2.46
CA PRO A 215 7.42 18.05 -1.71
C PRO A 215 7.13 16.55 -1.92
N LEU A 216 5.90 16.18 -2.29
CA LEU A 216 5.56 14.79 -2.61
C LEU A 216 6.30 14.27 -3.84
N LEU A 217 6.36 15.10 -4.88
CA LEU A 217 7.08 14.77 -6.11
C LEU A 217 8.58 14.87 -5.89
N GLU A 218 9.05 15.95 -5.26
CA GLU A 218 10.49 16.16 -5.02
C GLU A 218 11.09 15.03 -4.19
N HIS A 219 10.42 14.60 -3.13
CA HIS A 219 10.86 13.47 -2.32
C HIS A 219 10.91 12.16 -3.12
N TYR A 220 9.86 11.88 -3.90
CA TYR A 220 9.79 10.64 -4.68
C TYR A 220 10.83 10.63 -5.81
N ASP A 221 10.92 11.73 -6.57
CA ASP A 221 11.84 11.91 -7.69
C ASP A 221 13.30 11.89 -7.17
N SER A 222 13.58 12.45 -5.99
CA SER A 222 14.91 12.36 -5.35
C SER A 222 15.34 10.91 -5.11
N ILE A 223 14.44 10.07 -4.57
CA ILE A 223 14.73 8.64 -4.36
C ILE A 223 14.89 7.93 -5.70
N ALA A 224 13.94 8.12 -6.62
CA ALA A 224 13.95 7.45 -7.92
C ALA A 224 15.19 7.82 -8.76
N ASN A 225 15.67 9.05 -8.67
CA ASN A 225 16.84 9.54 -9.39
C ASN A 225 18.18 9.22 -8.68
N SER A 226 18.13 8.75 -7.42
CA SER A 226 19.35 8.38 -6.67
C SER A 226 19.96 7.04 -7.09
N TYR A 227 19.20 6.21 -7.81
CA TYR A 227 19.66 4.91 -8.27
C TYR A 227 20.69 5.04 -9.39
N ARG A 228 21.77 4.25 -9.31
CA ARG A 228 22.72 4.12 -10.43
C ARG A 228 22.06 3.39 -11.61
N PRO A 229 22.55 3.56 -12.84
CA PRO A 229 22.06 2.80 -13.99
C PRO A 229 22.00 1.29 -13.69
N GLY A 230 20.83 0.67 -13.89
CA GLY A 230 20.60 -0.76 -13.63
C GLY A 230 20.33 -1.14 -12.17
N GLU A 231 20.56 -0.25 -11.19
CA GLU A 231 20.37 -0.57 -9.77
C GLU A 231 18.89 -0.78 -9.43
N TYR A 232 18.00 0.07 -9.95
CA TYR A 232 16.57 -0.05 -9.71
C TYR A 232 16.01 -1.35 -10.32
N GLU A 233 16.43 -1.68 -11.54
CA GLU A 233 16.02 -2.91 -12.23
C GLU A 233 16.45 -4.15 -11.43
N LYS A 234 17.70 -4.18 -10.95
CA LYS A 234 18.19 -5.26 -10.07
C LYS A 234 17.35 -5.36 -8.79
N LEU A 235 17.06 -4.22 -8.15
CA LEU A 235 16.26 -4.16 -6.93
C LEU A 235 14.81 -4.63 -7.14
N TYR A 236 14.19 -4.22 -8.24
CA TYR A 236 12.84 -4.61 -8.61
C TYR A 236 12.75 -6.10 -8.97
N ASN A 237 13.74 -6.63 -9.68
CA ASN A 237 13.82 -8.07 -9.98
C ASN A 237 13.99 -8.90 -8.69
N ASN A 238 14.83 -8.44 -7.76
CA ASN A 238 14.98 -9.07 -6.44
C ASN A 238 13.66 -9.03 -5.64
N TYR A 239 12.90 -7.95 -5.73
CA TYR A 239 11.57 -7.84 -5.16
C TYR A 239 10.61 -8.88 -5.78
N ASN A 240 10.54 -8.98 -7.10
CA ASN A 240 9.66 -9.93 -7.80
C ASN A 240 9.98 -11.38 -7.42
N THR A 241 11.27 -11.74 -7.40
CA THR A 241 11.72 -13.07 -6.93
C THR A 241 11.26 -13.32 -5.49
N SER A 242 11.50 -12.36 -4.58
CA SER A 242 11.11 -12.49 -3.17
C SER A 242 9.59 -12.56 -2.99
N LEU A 243 8.83 -11.86 -3.83
CA LEU A 243 7.36 -11.90 -3.82
C LEU A 243 6.84 -13.26 -4.30
N ALA A 244 7.44 -13.83 -5.35
CA ALA A 244 7.10 -15.18 -5.82
C ALA A 244 7.39 -16.23 -4.73
N GLU A 245 8.56 -16.16 -4.09
CA GLU A 245 8.90 -17.01 -2.94
C GLU A 245 7.87 -16.85 -1.80
N TYR A 246 7.51 -15.61 -1.44
CA TYR A 246 6.52 -15.33 -0.41
C TYR A 246 5.16 -15.93 -0.73
N ASN A 247 4.70 -15.80 -1.98
CA ASN A 247 3.39 -16.33 -2.39
C ASN A 247 3.32 -17.85 -2.26
N ASN A 248 4.44 -18.55 -2.50
CA ASN A 248 4.58 -20.00 -2.35
C ASN A 248 4.75 -20.46 -0.89
N LEU A 249 4.84 -19.56 0.09
CA LEU A 249 4.90 -19.94 1.51
C LEU A 249 3.55 -20.48 2.00
N THR A 250 3.62 -21.45 2.92
CA THR A 250 2.46 -21.94 3.68
C THR A 250 1.86 -20.82 4.53
N ALA A 251 0.57 -20.96 4.88
CA ALA A 251 -0.11 -20.01 5.78
C ALA A 251 0.63 -19.86 7.12
N GLU A 252 1.20 -20.95 7.64
CA GLU A 252 2.02 -20.95 8.85
C GLU A 252 3.27 -20.09 8.69
N LYS A 253 4.06 -20.26 7.62
CA LYS A 253 5.27 -19.44 7.40
C LYS A 253 4.92 -17.96 7.21
N LYS A 254 3.79 -17.65 6.58
CA LYS A 254 3.28 -16.28 6.42
C LYS A 254 2.92 -15.60 7.75
N ARG A 255 2.77 -16.34 8.87
CA ARG A 255 2.63 -15.75 10.22
C ARG A 255 3.92 -15.07 10.71
N TYR A 256 5.07 -15.53 10.23
CA TYR A 256 6.39 -15.09 10.69
C TYR A 256 7.14 -14.24 9.66
N ILE A 257 6.91 -14.50 8.37
CA ILE A 257 7.55 -13.77 7.27
C ILE A 257 6.55 -12.77 6.69
N ASN A 258 6.94 -11.50 6.62
CA ASN A 258 6.11 -10.46 6.01
C ASN A 258 6.23 -10.50 4.48
N LYS A 259 5.18 -10.06 3.79
CA LYS A 259 5.22 -9.80 2.34
C LYS A 259 6.34 -8.77 2.06
N PRO A 260 7.20 -8.98 1.04
CA PRO A 260 8.22 -8.00 0.70
C PRO A 260 7.59 -6.67 0.28
N SER A 261 8.29 -5.58 0.58
CA SER A 261 7.93 -4.23 0.17
C SER A 261 8.51 -3.92 -1.21
N GLU A 262 7.68 -3.35 -2.09
CA GLU A 262 8.11 -2.94 -3.42
C GLU A 262 8.99 -1.68 -3.34
N PRO A 263 10.15 -1.66 -4.03
CA PRO A 263 11.03 -0.49 -4.01
C PRO A 263 10.36 0.70 -4.70
N MET A 264 10.58 1.90 -4.16
CA MET A 264 10.16 3.15 -4.79
C MET A 264 10.96 3.36 -6.09
N GLY A 265 10.30 3.84 -7.15
CA GLY A 265 10.95 4.09 -8.43
C GLY A 265 9.95 4.04 -9.60
N LYS A 266 10.48 3.99 -10.83
CA LYS A 266 9.68 4.17 -12.06
C LYS A 266 8.54 3.15 -12.26
N TRP A 267 8.67 1.94 -11.71
CA TRP A 267 7.69 0.86 -11.88
C TRP A 267 6.77 0.66 -10.67
N ASN A 268 6.98 1.42 -9.61
CA ASN A 268 6.24 1.27 -8.37
C ASN A 268 4.80 1.78 -8.51
N PHE A 269 3.82 0.95 -8.16
CA PHE A 269 2.41 1.32 -8.33
C PHE A 269 1.92 2.46 -7.41
N ARG A 270 2.68 2.81 -6.36
CA ARG A 270 2.35 3.90 -5.43
C ARG A 270 2.98 5.23 -5.84
N ARG A 271 3.71 5.27 -6.96
CA ARG A 271 4.32 6.48 -7.50
C ARG A 271 3.25 7.59 -7.62
N PRO A 272 3.50 8.80 -7.09
CA PRO A 272 2.66 9.95 -7.37
C PRO A 272 2.41 10.09 -8.87
N VAL A 273 1.23 10.54 -9.29
CA VAL A 273 0.83 10.70 -10.70
C VAL A 273 0.57 9.38 -11.44
N GLY A 274 1.17 8.26 -11.04
CA GLY A 274 1.16 7.01 -11.83
C GLY A 274 -0.25 6.51 -12.19
N LEU A 275 -1.20 6.52 -11.24
CA LEU A 275 -2.56 6.04 -11.50
C LEU A 275 -3.42 7.05 -12.25
N SER A 276 -3.16 8.35 -12.08
CA SER A 276 -3.80 9.38 -12.90
C SER A 276 -3.46 9.19 -14.38
N GLU A 277 -2.20 8.90 -14.70
CA GLU A 277 -1.73 8.73 -16.07
C GLU A 277 -2.13 7.38 -16.68
N MET A 278 -1.98 6.30 -15.92
CA MET A 278 -2.03 4.95 -16.47
C MET A 278 -3.38 4.24 -16.29
N MET A 279 -4.21 4.67 -15.33
CA MET A 279 -5.50 4.03 -15.05
C MET A 279 -6.68 4.99 -15.22
N LEU A 280 -6.62 6.18 -14.61
CA LEU A 280 -7.74 7.14 -14.67
C LEU A 280 -7.98 7.65 -16.10
N ASN A 281 -6.91 7.97 -16.82
CA ASN A 281 -6.99 8.44 -18.20
C ASN A 281 -7.56 7.42 -19.18
N VAL A 282 -7.51 6.12 -18.86
CA VAL A 282 -8.15 5.06 -19.69
C VAL A 282 -9.67 5.22 -19.69
N ALA A 283 -10.25 5.69 -18.59
CA ALA A 283 -11.68 5.93 -18.45
C ALA A 283 -12.09 7.36 -18.81
N CYS A 284 -11.15 8.29 -19.00
CA CYS A 284 -11.44 9.66 -19.35
C CYS A 284 -11.53 9.81 -20.88
N PRO A 285 -12.58 10.43 -21.46
CA PRO A 285 -13.70 11.13 -20.83
C PRO A 285 -15.04 10.37 -20.93
N TYR A 286 -15.10 9.09 -20.53
CA TYR A 286 -16.35 8.30 -20.52
C TYR A 286 -17.42 9.07 -19.75
N THR A 287 -18.58 9.29 -20.36
CA THR A 287 -19.61 10.17 -19.77
C THR A 287 -20.23 9.52 -18.53
N LEU A 288 -20.24 10.25 -17.40
CA LEU A 288 -20.67 9.73 -16.09
C LEU A 288 -21.88 10.48 -15.54
N LYS A 289 -22.65 9.80 -14.68
CA LYS A 289 -23.56 10.40 -13.70
C LYS A 289 -22.79 11.02 -12.53
N GLY A 290 -21.69 10.41 -12.10
CA GLY A 290 -20.87 10.89 -10.98
C GLY A 290 -19.74 9.94 -10.58
N PHE A 291 -19.05 10.32 -9.51
CA PHE A 291 -17.95 9.57 -8.91
C PHE A 291 -18.34 9.01 -7.53
N ILE A 292 -17.87 7.80 -7.22
CA ILE A 292 -17.79 7.29 -5.85
C ILE A 292 -16.34 6.99 -5.48
N PHE A 293 -15.90 7.44 -4.30
CA PHE A 293 -14.48 7.39 -3.92
C PHE A 293 -14.26 6.94 -2.47
N TYR A 294 -13.31 6.05 -2.23
CA TYR A 294 -12.92 5.67 -0.86
C TYR A 294 -11.41 5.54 -0.74
N GLN A 295 -10.82 6.57 -0.13
CA GLN A 295 -9.39 6.69 0.06
C GLN A 295 -9.10 7.57 1.29
N GLY A 296 -7.90 7.44 1.85
CA GLY A 296 -7.36 8.37 2.84
C GLY A 296 -6.33 7.75 3.77
N GLU A 297 -6.37 6.43 3.95
CA GLU A 297 -5.63 5.69 4.97
C GLU A 297 -4.11 5.88 4.81
N SER A 298 -3.63 5.87 3.56
CA SER A 298 -2.22 6.08 3.24
C SER A 298 -1.75 7.54 3.41
N ASN A 299 -2.67 8.49 3.64
CA ASN A 299 -2.41 9.93 3.83
C ASN A 299 -2.58 10.39 5.29
N THR A 300 -2.87 9.48 6.23
CA THR A 300 -3.24 9.79 7.64
C THR A 300 -2.15 10.45 8.47
N ALA A 301 -0.90 10.51 8.00
CA ALA A 301 0.14 11.34 8.63
C ALA A 301 0.14 12.80 8.17
N ARG A 302 -0.79 13.18 7.28
CA ARG A 302 -0.80 14.47 6.58
C ARG A 302 -2.22 15.05 6.45
N GLY A 303 -3.07 14.85 7.45
CA GLY A 303 -4.47 15.30 7.43
C GLY A 303 -4.64 16.78 7.07
N ALA A 304 -3.77 17.65 7.58
CA ALA A 304 -3.74 19.08 7.25
C ALA A 304 -3.48 19.34 5.76
N GLN A 305 -2.52 18.64 5.15
CA GLN A 305 -2.20 18.76 3.73
C GLN A 305 -3.29 18.13 2.85
N TYR A 306 -3.85 16.99 3.28
CA TYR A 306 -4.94 16.30 2.60
C TYR A 306 -6.19 17.16 2.46
N ARG A 307 -6.47 18.03 3.45
CA ARG A 307 -7.56 19.03 3.42
C ARG A 307 -7.48 19.97 2.22
N LYS A 308 -6.29 20.16 1.65
CA LYS A 308 -6.07 20.95 0.42
C LYS A 308 -6.04 20.06 -0.82
N LEU A 309 -5.28 18.96 -0.74
CA LEU A 309 -5.02 18.10 -1.89
C LEU A 309 -6.27 17.37 -2.39
N PHE A 310 -7.12 16.85 -1.50
CA PHE A 310 -8.30 16.09 -1.91
C PHE A 310 -9.34 16.95 -2.66
N PRO A 311 -9.74 18.15 -2.17
CA PRO A 311 -10.55 19.09 -2.97
C PRO A 311 -9.93 19.47 -4.33
N ALA A 312 -8.60 19.65 -4.38
CA ALA A 312 -7.90 19.98 -5.61
C ALA A 312 -7.97 18.84 -6.63
N MET A 313 -7.79 17.59 -6.18
CA MET A 313 -7.94 16.39 -7.02
C MET A 313 -9.38 16.26 -7.54
N ILE A 314 -10.40 16.49 -6.70
CA ILE A 314 -11.82 16.47 -7.15
C ILE A 314 -12.05 17.49 -8.27
N LYS A 315 -11.53 18.71 -8.11
CA LYS A 315 -11.62 19.75 -9.13
C LYS A 315 -10.91 19.36 -10.43
N GLU A 316 -9.72 18.76 -10.33
CA GLU A 316 -8.99 18.26 -11.50
C GLU A 316 -9.75 17.16 -12.22
N TRP A 317 -10.30 16.17 -11.52
CA TRP A 317 -11.09 15.10 -12.13
C TRP A 317 -12.30 15.65 -12.89
N ARG A 318 -13.06 16.58 -12.29
CA ARG A 318 -14.18 17.24 -12.97
C ARG A 318 -13.74 18.02 -14.20
N THR A 319 -12.60 18.70 -14.13
CA THR A 319 -12.01 19.43 -15.24
C THR A 319 -11.62 18.48 -16.38
N SER A 320 -10.97 17.36 -16.06
CA SER A 320 -10.57 16.34 -17.05
C SER A 320 -11.77 15.70 -17.75
N TRP A 321 -12.85 15.42 -17.02
CA TRP A 321 -14.08 14.88 -17.61
C TRP A 321 -14.85 15.91 -18.46
N GLY A 322 -14.75 17.19 -18.10
CA GLY A 322 -15.44 18.27 -18.81
C GLY A 322 -16.96 18.19 -18.71
N GLN A 323 -17.50 17.63 -17.63
CA GLN A 323 -18.95 17.53 -17.37
C GLN A 323 -19.45 18.52 -16.30
N GLY A 324 -18.65 19.53 -15.98
CA GLY A 324 -18.95 20.49 -14.91
C GLY A 324 -18.87 19.86 -13.51
N ASP A 325 -19.70 20.33 -12.59
CA ASP A 325 -19.71 19.89 -11.20
C ASP A 325 -20.54 18.62 -10.97
N ILE A 326 -20.30 17.54 -11.74
CA ILE A 326 -21.00 16.27 -11.50
C ILE A 326 -20.77 15.74 -10.07
N PRO A 327 -21.75 15.01 -9.51
CA PRO A 327 -21.67 14.45 -8.16
C PRO A 327 -20.35 13.73 -7.86
N PHE A 328 -19.77 14.02 -6.70
CA PHE A 328 -18.61 13.31 -6.18
C PHE A 328 -18.89 12.84 -4.74
N LEU A 329 -19.26 11.58 -4.60
CA LEU A 329 -19.59 10.98 -3.31
C LEU A 329 -18.37 10.21 -2.80
N PHE A 330 -18.10 10.28 -1.49
CA PHE A 330 -16.96 9.57 -0.91
C PHE A 330 -17.26 9.02 0.48
N VAL A 331 -16.38 8.16 0.97
CA VAL A 331 -16.52 7.51 2.28
C VAL A 331 -15.53 8.11 3.27
N GLN A 332 -16.03 8.51 4.44
CA GLN A 332 -15.18 8.90 5.56
C GLN A 332 -14.37 7.69 6.04
N LEU A 333 -13.13 7.88 6.46
CA LEU A 333 -12.36 6.78 7.04
C LEU A 333 -13.09 6.15 8.23
N PRO A 334 -13.04 4.81 8.35
CA PRO A 334 -13.65 4.11 9.45
C PRO A 334 -12.75 4.23 10.69
N ARG A 335 -13.22 3.81 11.86
CA ARG A 335 -12.35 3.71 13.04
C ARG A 335 -11.26 2.65 12.82
N PHE A 336 -10.03 2.96 13.22
CA PHE A 336 -8.89 2.05 13.21
C PHE A 336 -7.87 2.50 14.25
N GLU A 337 -7.34 1.58 15.06
CA GLU A 337 -6.43 1.93 16.14
C GLU A 337 -4.98 1.96 15.66
N THR A 338 -4.26 3.04 15.99
CA THR A 338 -2.86 3.23 15.57
C THR A 338 -2.19 4.30 16.40
N LYS A 339 -0.88 4.11 16.66
CA LYS A 339 -0.09 5.00 17.53
C LYS A 339 0.59 6.15 16.78
N THR A 340 0.81 6.01 15.48
CA THR A 340 1.70 6.90 14.70
C THR A 340 1.00 7.68 13.60
N ARG A 341 -0.33 7.52 13.49
CA ARG A 341 -1.14 8.18 12.45
C ARG A 341 -2.32 8.92 13.09
N TYR A 342 -2.83 9.91 12.38
CA TYR A 342 -3.84 10.84 12.88
C TYR A 342 -5.14 10.68 12.09
N TRP A 343 -5.88 9.62 12.41
CA TRP A 343 -7.13 9.25 11.71
C TRP A 343 -8.19 10.34 11.85
N ASN A 344 -8.31 10.93 13.05
CA ASN A 344 -9.20 12.05 13.35
C ASN A 344 -8.97 13.26 12.42
N GLU A 345 -7.72 13.67 12.19
CA GLU A 345 -7.40 14.85 11.37
C GLU A 345 -7.74 14.63 9.89
N LEU A 346 -7.52 13.41 9.39
CA LEU A 346 -7.89 13.07 8.03
C LEU A 346 -9.42 12.92 7.86
N ARG A 347 -10.13 12.38 8.86
CA ARG A 347 -11.61 12.38 8.86
C ARG A 347 -12.18 13.79 8.86
N GLU A 348 -11.55 14.73 9.55
CA GLU A 348 -11.93 16.15 9.48
C GLU A 348 -11.69 16.72 8.08
N ALA A 349 -10.57 16.41 7.44
CA ALA A 349 -10.30 16.84 6.07
C ALA A 349 -11.37 16.34 5.08
N GLN A 350 -11.84 15.10 5.24
CA GLN A 350 -12.95 14.52 4.49
C GLN A 350 -14.27 15.24 4.79
N TYR A 351 -14.60 15.48 6.06
CA TYR A 351 -15.80 16.21 6.46
C TYR A 351 -15.84 17.64 5.91
N LEU A 352 -14.74 18.38 6.03
CA LEU A 352 -14.64 19.73 5.48
C LEU A 352 -14.72 19.74 3.95
N THR A 353 -14.26 18.68 3.28
CA THR A 353 -14.44 18.53 1.83
C THR A 353 -15.92 18.42 1.48
N SER A 354 -16.70 17.62 2.22
CA SER A 354 -18.16 17.49 1.96
C SER A 354 -18.95 18.77 2.21
N LEU A 355 -18.44 19.65 3.10
CA LEU A 355 -19.05 20.93 3.39
C LEU A 355 -18.70 22.02 2.37
N ARG A 356 -17.45 22.04 1.91
CA ARG A 356 -16.88 23.19 1.16
C ARG A 356 -16.84 22.98 -0.34
N VAL A 357 -16.89 21.74 -0.82
CA VAL A 357 -16.83 21.42 -2.25
C VAL A 357 -18.22 21.15 -2.78
N LYS A 358 -18.64 21.90 -3.80
CA LYS A 358 -19.96 21.78 -4.43
C LYS A 358 -20.24 20.36 -4.95
N ASN A 359 -21.50 19.94 -4.88
CA ASN A 359 -21.98 18.65 -5.38
C ASN A 359 -21.16 17.45 -4.86
N THR A 360 -20.71 17.52 -3.60
CA THR A 360 -20.06 16.41 -2.92
C THR A 360 -20.93 15.85 -1.80
N GLY A 361 -20.69 14.61 -1.38
CA GLY A 361 -21.37 14.00 -0.25
C GLY A 361 -20.47 12.96 0.41
N MET A 362 -20.61 12.77 1.73
CA MET A 362 -19.76 11.87 2.50
C MET A 362 -20.59 10.84 3.25
N ALA A 363 -20.34 9.56 2.98
CA ALA A 363 -20.86 8.47 3.79
C ALA A 363 -20.00 8.33 5.05
N VAL A 364 -20.60 8.50 6.23
CA VAL A 364 -19.93 8.23 7.51
C VAL A 364 -19.78 6.71 7.68
N ALA A 365 -18.56 6.24 7.95
CA ALA A 365 -18.25 4.81 8.12
C ALA A 365 -17.54 4.49 9.44
N PHE A 366 -17.50 5.44 10.38
CA PHE A 366 -16.77 5.28 11.65
C PHE A 366 -17.19 4.02 12.43
N ASP A 367 -18.50 3.77 12.54
CA ASP A 367 -19.11 2.63 13.23
C ASP A 367 -18.84 1.28 12.55
N GLN A 368 -18.51 1.29 11.26
CA GLN A 368 -18.21 0.08 10.47
C GLN A 368 -16.71 -0.27 10.48
N GLY A 369 -15.90 0.45 11.25
CA GLY A 369 -14.47 0.17 11.39
C GLY A 369 -14.14 -0.90 12.42
N ASN A 370 -12.95 -1.46 12.29
CA ASN A 370 -12.39 -2.45 13.20
C ASN A 370 -11.06 -1.90 13.77
N PRO A 371 -10.90 -1.81 15.11
CA PRO A 371 -9.66 -1.29 15.70
C PRO A 371 -8.43 -2.13 15.35
N LYS A 372 -8.60 -3.42 15.03
CA LYS A 372 -7.52 -4.37 14.76
C LYS A 372 -7.31 -4.67 13.27
N ASP A 373 -8.23 -4.25 12.41
CA ASP A 373 -8.15 -4.49 10.96
C ASP A 373 -8.60 -3.26 10.19
N ILE A 374 -7.68 -2.71 9.39
CA ILE A 374 -7.91 -1.54 8.55
C ILE A 374 -8.87 -1.85 7.37
N HIS A 375 -9.14 -3.13 7.09
CA HIS A 375 -10.04 -3.60 6.04
C HIS A 375 -11.28 -4.31 6.62
N PRO A 376 -12.20 -3.59 7.28
CA PRO A 376 -13.40 -4.20 7.84
C PRO A 376 -14.23 -4.91 6.76
N ILE A 377 -14.73 -6.11 7.05
CA ILE A 377 -15.41 -6.97 6.06
C ILE A 377 -16.89 -6.63 5.85
N VAL A 378 -17.46 -5.75 6.68
CA VAL A 378 -18.84 -5.25 6.55
C VAL A 378 -18.85 -4.11 5.54
N LYS A 379 -19.17 -4.42 4.27
CA LYS A 379 -19.15 -3.49 3.13
C LYS A 379 -20.54 -3.09 2.64
N ASP A 380 -21.53 -3.91 2.92
CA ASP A 380 -22.96 -3.71 2.61
C ASP A 380 -23.48 -2.37 3.15
N THR A 381 -23.26 -2.10 4.44
CA THR A 381 -23.73 -0.88 5.10
C THR A 381 -23.10 0.37 4.51
N VAL A 382 -21.81 0.31 4.16
CA VAL A 382 -21.08 1.45 3.57
C VAL A 382 -21.54 1.71 2.14
N GLY A 383 -21.71 0.67 1.32
CA GLY A 383 -22.25 0.80 -0.04
C GLY A 383 -23.70 1.27 -0.05
N TRP A 384 -24.52 0.77 0.88
CA TRP A 384 -25.89 1.24 1.09
C TRP A 384 -25.92 2.74 1.45
N ARG A 385 -25.11 3.21 2.41
CA ARG A 385 -25.05 4.64 2.76
C ARG A 385 -24.67 5.54 1.58
N LEU A 386 -23.73 5.12 0.73
CA LEU A 386 -23.43 5.84 -0.51
C LEU A 386 -24.62 5.85 -1.48
N ALA A 387 -25.36 4.76 -1.58
CA ALA A 387 -26.57 4.70 -2.41
C ALA A 387 -27.65 5.64 -1.88
N GLN A 388 -27.90 5.66 -0.56
CA GLN A 388 -28.84 6.59 0.05
C GLN A 388 -28.44 8.05 -0.22
N LEU A 389 -27.15 8.38 -0.09
CA LEU A 389 -26.62 9.71 -0.43
C LEU A 389 -26.90 10.08 -1.89
N ALA A 390 -26.69 9.17 -2.84
CA ALA A 390 -27.02 9.40 -4.23
C ALA A 390 -28.54 9.58 -4.44
N LEU A 391 -29.38 8.69 -3.88
CA LEU A 391 -30.84 8.77 -3.98
C LEU A 391 -31.38 10.11 -3.48
N GLY A 392 -30.93 10.55 -2.31
CA GLY A 392 -31.35 11.82 -1.74
C GLY A 392 -30.77 13.03 -2.45
N LYS A 393 -29.44 13.09 -2.62
CA LYS A 393 -28.73 14.30 -3.07
C LYS A 393 -28.66 14.46 -4.58
N VAL A 394 -28.67 13.35 -5.33
CA VAL A 394 -28.47 13.34 -6.79
C VAL A 394 -29.77 13.05 -7.53
N TYR A 395 -30.57 12.11 -7.03
CA TYR A 395 -31.86 11.76 -7.63
C TYR A 395 -33.06 12.50 -7.00
N GLY A 396 -32.84 13.29 -5.95
CA GLY A 396 -33.88 14.11 -5.32
C GLY A 396 -34.97 13.33 -4.60
N LYS A 397 -34.72 12.05 -4.25
CA LYS A 397 -35.67 11.24 -3.48
C LYS A 397 -35.83 11.83 -2.08
N LYS A 398 -37.07 11.97 -1.62
CA LYS A 398 -37.39 12.48 -0.27
C LYS A 398 -37.22 11.37 0.78
N ILE A 399 -35.98 11.08 1.13
CA ILE A 399 -35.60 10.04 2.10
C ILE A 399 -34.60 10.61 3.13
N VAL A 400 -34.42 9.93 4.26
CA VAL A 400 -33.28 10.16 5.15
C VAL A 400 -32.07 9.42 4.59
N TYR A 401 -30.97 10.14 4.36
CA TYR A 401 -29.79 9.59 3.68
C TYR A 401 -28.46 9.88 4.37
N GLN A 402 -28.48 10.59 5.50
CA GLN A 402 -27.28 10.91 6.27
C GLN A 402 -27.62 11.10 7.75
N GLY A 403 -26.60 11.01 8.60
CA GLY A 403 -26.75 11.06 10.06
C GLY A 403 -26.59 12.46 10.64
N PRO A 404 -26.77 12.60 11.97
CA PRO A 404 -26.68 13.88 12.66
C PRO A 404 -25.36 14.61 12.37
N GLU A 405 -25.46 15.89 12.02
CA GLU A 405 -24.31 16.74 11.71
C GLU A 405 -24.35 18.01 12.57
N PHE A 406 -23.20 18.39 13.12
CA PHE A 406 -23.08 19.57 13.97
C PHE A 406 -23.57 20.83 13.25
N LYS A 407 -24.48 21.56 13.87
CA LYS A 407 -25.00 22.83 13.35
C LYS A 407 -24.51 24.03 14.15
N LYS A 408 -24.70 23.99 15.47
CA LYS A 408 -24.48 25.13 16.35
C LYS A 408 -24.15 24.66 17.76
N LEU A 409 -23.28 25.44 18.41
CA LEU A 409 -22.99 25.34 19.84
C LEU A 409 -23.57 26.58 20.55
N SER A 410 -24.24 26.38 21.69
CA SER A 410 -24.76 27.44 22.55
C SER A 410 -24.38 27.17 24.01
N LYS A 411 -24.13 28.22 24.79
CA LYS A 411 -23.91 28.10 26.23
C LYS A 411 -25.25 28.05 26.97
N VAL A 412 -25.27 27.34 28.10
CA VAL A 412 -26.40 27.28 29.03
C VAL A 412 -25.92 27.81 30.39
N GLU A 413 -26.78 28.52 31.12
CA GLU A 413 -26.43 29.17 32.39
C GLU A 413 -25.90 28.20 33.46
N ASN A 414 -26.30 26.94 33.42
CA ASN A 414 -25.87 25.89 34.35
C ASN A 414 -24.45 25.34 34.09
N GLY A 415 -23.64 26.01 33.26
CA GLY A 415 -22.29 25.59 32.92
C GLY A 415 -22.20 24.42 31.94
N SER A 416 -23.29 24.08 31.25
CA SER A 416 -23.29 23.10 30.16
C SER A 416 -23.26 23.76 28.78
N LEU A 417 -22.97 22.96 27.75
CA LEU A 417 -23.09 23.36 26.35
C LEU A 417 -24.24 22.61 25.70
N LEU A 418 -25.02 23.33 24.89
CA LEU A 418 -26.10 22.78 24.08
C LEU A 418 -25.68 22.73 22.62
N ILE A 419 -25.84 21.58 21.99
CA ILE A 419 -25.44 21.32 20.61
C ILE A 419 -26.68 21.03 19.77
N ASP A 420 -26.91 21.85 18.74
CA ASP A 420 -27.94 21.61 17.73
C ASP A 420 -27.37 20.77 16.59
N PHE A 421 -28.13 19.78 16.14
CA PHE A 421 -27.81 18.96 14.97
C PHE A 421 -28.80 19.18 13.82
N VAL A 422 -28.30 19.07 12.59
CA VAL A 422 -29.11 18.85 11.39
C VAL A 422 -29.08 17.38 10.99
N ASN A 423 -29.85 16.98 9.97
CA ASN A 423 -29.89 15.62 9.44
C ASN A 423 -30.34 14.56 10.46
N THR A 424 -31.21 14.95 11.39
CA THR A 424 -31.64 14.10 12.50
C THR A 424 -32.78 13.15 12.13
N GLY A 425 -33.25 13.17 10.87
CA GLY A 425 -34.40 12.37 10.45
C GLY A 425 -35.61 12.59 11.36
N THR A 426 -36.23 11.50 11.81
CA THR A 426 -37.33 11.51 12.78
C THR A 426 -36.90 11.72 14.24
N GLY A 427 -35.59 11.76 14.50
CA GLY A 427 -35.00 12.10 15.79
C GLY A 427 -33.64 11.44 16.01
N ILE A 428 -32.91 11.94 17.00
CA ILE A 428 -31.65 11.34 17.46
C ILE A 428 -31.86 10.27 18.54
N ILE A 429 -30.92 9.32 18.63
CA ILE A 429 -30.98 8.19 19.56
C ILE A 429 -29.59 7.72 19.99
N ALA A 430 -29.49 7.21 21.21
CA ALA A 430 -28.42 6.32 21.66
C ALA A 430 -28.74 4.89 21.17
N LYS A 431 -28.06 4.40 20.13
CA LYS A 431 -28.38 3.15 19.44
C LYS A 431 -28.28 1.90 20.34
N ASP A 432 -27.48 1.97 21.39
CA ASP A 432 -27.32 0.94 22.42
C ASP A 432 -28.34 1.05 23.57
N GLY A 433 -29.24 2.04 23.53
CA GLY A 433 -30.23 2.30 24.58
C GLY A 433 -29.66 2.97 25.83
N ALA A 434 -28.39 3.41 25.82
CA ALA A 434 -27.78 4.07 26.96
C ALA A 434 -28.43 5.44 27.25
N ALA A 435 -28.43 5.83 28.52
CA ALA A 435 -28.94 7.14 28.96
C ALA A 435 -28.08 8.31 28.45
N SER A 436 -26.80 8.06 28.14
CA SER A 436 -25.84 9.05 27.66
C SER A 436 -25.13 8.61 26.37
N LEU A 437 -24.71 9.60 25.60
CA LEU A 437 -23.93 9.41 24.38
C LEU A 437 -22.44 9.35 24.70
N SER A 438 -21.71 8.44 24.03
CA SER A 438 -20.26 8.29 24.17
C SER A 438 -19.47 9.23 23.24
N GLY A 439 -18.18 9.43 23.55
CA GLY A 439 -17.23 10.07 22.64
C GLY A 439 -17.24 11.61 22.61
N PHE A 440 -17.96 12.26 23.53
CA PHE A 440 -17.93 13.72 23.70
C PHE A 440 -16.83 14.15 24.68
N MET A 441 -16.09 15.19 24.27
CA MET A 441 -15.08 15.85 25.08
C MET A 441 -15.35 17.36 25.07
N VAL A 442 -15.14 18.04 26.19
CA VAL A 442 -15.28 19.50 26.32
C VAL A 442 -14.00 20.14 26.82
N ALA A 443 -13.73 21.37 26.39
CA ALA A 443 -12.61 22.18 26.86
C ALA A 443 -13.05 23.58 27.27
N GLY A 444 -12.34 24.16 28.23
CA GLY A 444 -12.44 25.56 28.59
C GLY A 444 -11.41 26.41 27.83
N LYS A 445 -11.16 27.63 28.30
CA LYS A 445 -10.18 28.56 27.70
C LYS A 445 -8.74 28.04 27.72
N ASP A 446 -8.42 27.07 28.56
CA ASP A 446 -7.10 26.44 28.64
C ASP A 446 -6.82 25.44 27.49
N GLY A 447 -7.85 25.09 26.71
CA GLY A 447 -7.78 24.16 25.58
C GLY A 447 -7.55 22.71 25.96
N LYS A 448 -7.68 22.34 27.24
CA LYS A 448 -7.58 20.96 27.69
C LYS A 448 -8.94 20.27 27.59
N PHE A 449 -9.00 19.19 26.81
CA PHE A 449 -10.22 18.44 26.59
C PHE A 449 -10.40 17.33 27.63
N TYR A 450 -11.57 17.30 28.26
CA TYR A 450 -11.98 16.31 29.25
C TYR A 450 -13.24 15.57 28.77
N PRO A 451 -13.43 14.28 29.12
CA PRO A 451 -14.67 13.58 28.85
C PRO A 451 -15.88 14.32 29.41
N ALA A 452 -16.97 14.31 28.65
CA ALA A 452 -18.21 14.97 29.00
C ALA A 452 -19.38 13.98 29.01
N GLU A 453 -20.25 14.12 29.99
CA GLU A 453 -21.58 13.51 29.95
C GLU A 453 -22.38 14.21 28.85
N ALA A 454 -23.02 13.43 27.98
CA ALA A 454 -23.79 13.92 26.85
C ALA A 454 -25.19 13.30 26.85
N VAL A 455 -26.23 14.13 27.00
CA VAL A 455 -27.63 13.68 27.12
C VAL A 455 -28.47 14.27 25.99
N ILE A 456 -29.33 13.45 25.39
CA ILE A 456 -30.30 13.90 24.40
C ILE A 456 -31.42 14.67 25.12
N VAL A 457 -31.60 15.95 24.79
CA VAL A 457 -32.59 16.84 25.43
C VAL A 457 -33.67 17.33 24.46
N GLY A 458 -33.79 16.68 23.30
CA GLY A 458 -34.80 17.00 22.30
C GLY A 458 -34.63 16.17 21.02
N LYS A 459 -35.46 16.41 20.00
CA LYS A 459 -35.41 15.66 18.74
C LYS A 459 -34.09 15.83 17.97
N ASN A 460 -33.36 16.92 18.21
CA ASN A 460 -32.14 17.28 17.49
C ASN A 460 -31.07 17.96 18.37
N ARG A 461 -31.16 17.81 19.70
CA ARG A 461 -30.29 18.51 20.66
C ARG A 461 -29.63 17.57 21.64
N VAL A 462 -28.34 17.82 21.86
CA VAL A 462 -27.54 17.15 22.90
C VAL A 462 -26.99 18.21 23.85
N GLN A 463 -27.19 18.01 25.14
CA GLN A 463 -26.55 18.79 26.19
C GLN A 463 -25.30 18.05 26.65
N VAL A 464 -24.16 18.75 26.74
CA VAL A 464 -22.89 18.19 27.20
C VAL A 464 -22.33 18.96 28.40
N LYS A 465 -21.81 18.24 29.39
CA LYS A 465 -21.22 18.82 30.60
C LYS A 465 -20.03 17.99 31.08
N SER A 466 -19.00 18.64 31.63
CA SER A 466 -17.91 17.97 32.35
C SER A 466 -17.64 18.71 33.66
N GLU A 467 -17.65 17.98 34.78
CA GLU A 467 -17.32 18.55 36.10
C GLU A 467 -15.88 19.07 36.18
N GLN A 468 -15.01 18.65 35.27
CA GLN A 468 -13.62 19.11 35.17
C GLN A 468 -13.48 20.47 34.45
N VAL A 469 -14.56 20.97 33.83
CA VAL A 469 -14.52 22.19 33.01
C VAL A 469 -15.60 23.16 33.47
N LYS A 470 -15.21 24.15 34.29
CA LYS A 470 -16.14 25.16 34.86
C LYS A 470 -16.76 26.10 33.81
N GLU A 471 -15.96 26.51 32.84
CA GLU A 471 -16.38 27.42 31.75
C GLU A 471 -16.14 26.76 30.39
N PRO A 472 -17.00 25.84 29.95
CA PRO A 472 -16.79 25.16 28.68
C PRO A 472 -17.02 26.11 27.49
N ILE A 473 -16.15 26.01 26.48
CA ILE A 473 -16.22 26.81 25.25
C ILE A 473 -16.18 25.97 23.99
N ASP A 474 -15.56 24.79 24.04
CA ASP A 474 -15.34 23.94 22.88
C ASP A 474 -15.76 22.49 23.12
N VAL A 475 -16.19 21.83 22.04
CA VAL A 475 -16.60 20.43 22.02
C VAL A 475 -15.86 19.68 20.92
N ARG A 476 -15.49 18.44 21.23
CA ARG A 476 -15.05 17.44 20.26
C ARG A 476 -15.93 16.20 20.38
N TYR A 477 -16.32 15.64 19.24
CA TYR A 477 -17.06 14.38 19.17
C TYR A 477 -16.27 13.38 18.31
N LEU A 478 -15.90 12.25 18.90
CA LEU A 478 -15.07 11.20 18.28
C LEU A 478 -13.77 11.73 17.65
N TRP A 479 -13.11 12.70 18.29
CA TRP A 479 -11.80 13.24 17.90
C TRP A 479 -10.64 12.31 18.30
N VAL A 480 -10.74 11.04 17.90
CA VAL A 480 -9.87 9.93 18.29
C VAL A 480 -9.52 9.06 17.09
N ASN A 481 -8.63 8.08 17.22
CA ASN A 481 -8.39 7.12 16.13
C ASN A 481 -9.47 6.03 16.09
N SER A 482 -9.80 5.47 17.25
CA SER A 482 -10.87 4.48 17.39
C SER A 482 -11.54 4.53 18.75
N GLU A 483 -12.86 4.46 18.75
CA GLU A 483 -13.72 4.35 19.94
C GLU A 483 -15.05 3.71 19.52
N ASN A 484 -15.87 3.28 20.49
CA ASN A 484 -17.24 2.88 20.22
C ASN A 484 -18.13 4.13 20.11
N SER A 485 -19.09 4.08 19.18
CA SER A 485 -20.07 5.15 18.97
C SER A 485 -21.48 4.62 19.14
N ASN A 486 -22.29 5.33 19.91
CA ASN A 486 -23.72 5.04 20.07
C ASN A 486 -24.64 6.16 19.57
N PHE A 487 -24.13 7.25 19.01
CA PHE A 487 -24.95 8.39 18.59
C PHE A 487 -25.39 8.30 17.13
N PHE A 488 -26.69 8.11 16.91
CA PHE A 488 -27.30 7.92 15.58
C PHE A 488 -28.57 8.78 15.44
N ASN A 489 -29.08 8.90 14.22
CA ASN A 489 -30.51 9.15 14.02
C ASN A 489 -31.30 7.84 14.07
N LYS A 490 -32.62 7.93 14.21
CA LYS A 490 -33.53 6.77 14.31
C LYS A 490 -33.54 5.90 13.05
N GLU A 491 -33.14 6.45 11.90
CA GLU A 491 -33.01 5.73 10.63
C GLU A 491 -31.67 4.95 10.51
N GLY A 492 -30.82 4.99 11.53
CA GLY A 492 -29.63 4.15 11.63
C GLY A 492 -28.35 4.74 11.02
N PHE A 493 -28.33 6.05 10.73
CA PHE A 493 -27.12 6.75 10.30
C PHE A 493 -26.36 7.33 11.51
N PRO A 494 -25.04 7.09 11.62
CA PRO A 494 -24.22 7.58 12.72
C PRO A 494 -24.01 9.08 12.62
N ALA A 495 -23.86 9.74 13.77
CA ALA A 495 -23.45 11.14 13.83
C ALA A 495 -22.04 11.32 13.24
N CYS A 496 -21.83 12.42 12.51
CA CYS A 496 -20.53 12.74 11.94
C CYS A 496 -19.56 13.21 13.05
N PRO A 497 -18.34 12.64 13.14
CA PRO A 497 -17.26 13.17 13.97
C PRO A 497 -16.98 14.66 13.68
N PHE A 498 -16.78 15.48 14.71
CA PHE A 498 -16.52 16.91 14.57
C PHE A 498 -15.71 17.50 15.73
N ARG A 499 -15.27 18.75 15.54
CA ARG A 499 -14.69 19.62 16.56
C ARG A 499 -15.17 21.06 16.35
N THR A 500 -15.26 21.85 17.42
CA THR A 500 -15.61 23.28 17.34
C THR A 500 -14.40 24.21 17.45
N ASP A 501 -13.30 23.71 18.00
CA ASP A 501 -12.07 24.49 18.21
C ASP A 501 -11.26 24.64 16.93
N ASN A 502 -10.34 25.61 16.92
CA ASN A 502 -9.41 25.89 15.82
C ASN A 502 -7.94 25.59 16.18
N TYR A 503 -7.67 24.81 17.23
CA TYR A 503 -6.32 24.43 17.62
C TYR A 503 -5.54 23.75 16.50
N ARG A 504 -4.23 24.04 16.46
CA ARG A 504 -3.28 23.50 15.47
C ARG A 504 -3.36 21.98 15.39
N LEU A 505 -3.33 21.47 14.15
CA LEU A 505 -3.29 20.03 13.88
C LEU A 505 -1.88 19.48 14.10
N LYS A 506 -1.78 18.23 14.56
CA LYS A 506 -0.50 17.51 14.70
C LYS A 506 0.19 17.29 13.36
N THR A 507 -0.59 17.19 12.27
CA THR A 507 -0.05 17.04 10.91
C THR A 507 0.24 18.36 10.20
N GLU A 508 0.06 19.50 10.87
CA GLU A 508 0.31 20.81 10.26
C GLU A 508 1.81 21.06 10.03
N GLY A 509 2.17 21.28 8.76
CA GLY A 509 3.56 21.40 8.30
C GLY A 509 4.18 20.08 7.82
N VAL A 510 3.42 18.97 7.81
CA VAL A 510 3.88 17.67 7.31
C VAL A 510 3.38 17.47 5.88
N TYR A 511 4.28 17.61 4.90
CA TYR A 511 3.93 17.55 3.47
C TYR A 511 4.21 16.18 2.82
N VAL A 512 5.15 15.40 3.37
CA VAL A 512 5.47 14.03 2.95
C VAL A 512 5.29 13.08 4.14
N ASN A 513 4.87 11.84 3.88
CA ASN A 513 4.72 10.87 4.97
C ASN A 513 6.07 10.74 5.69
N PRO A 514 6.13 10.91 7.02
CA PRO A 514 7.39 10.88 7.73
C PRO A 514 7.97 9.47 7.67
N GLU A 515 9.25 9.39 7.27
CA GLU A 515 10.04 8.17 7.42
C GLU A 515 10.37 7.94 8.90
N PRO A 516 10.55 6.67 9.33
CA PRO A 516 11.02 6.39 10.68
C PRO A 516 12.34 7.12 10.94
N VAL A 517 12.42 7.84 12.06
CA VAL A 517 13.70 8.39 12.52
C VAL A 517 14.53 7.24 13.05
N ILE A 518 15.63 6.94 12.37
CA ILE A 518 16.59 5.92 12.77
C ILE A 518 17.65 6.60 13.65
N PRO A 519 17.88 6.14 14.89
CA PRO A 519 18.94 6.69 15.74
C PRO A 519 20.32 6.34 15.18
N GLU A 520 21.39 6.94 15.71
CA GLU A 520 22.75 6.44 15.45
C GLU A 520 22.87 4.99 15.95
N LEU A 521 23.36 4.10 15.10
CA LEU A 521 23.38 2.66 15.34
C LEU A 521 24.81 2.12 15.51
N ASP A 522 24.96 1.20 16.45
CA ASP A 522 26.09 0.29 16.47
C ASP A 522 25.83 -0.87 15.50
N LEU A 523 26.58 -0.91 14.41
CA LEU A 523 26.34 -1.83 13.31
C LEU A 523 27.13 -3.13 13.49
N PHE A 524 26.48 -4.25 13.22
CA PHE A 524 27.09 -5.58 13.26
C PHE A 524 26.82 -6.32 11.94
N LEU A 525 27.88 -6.83 11.32
CA LEU A 525 27.83 -7.58 10.07
C LEU A 525 27.83 -9.08 10.34
N PHE A 526 26.80 -9.79 9.89
CA PHE A 526 26.65 -11.24 10.06
C PHE A 526 26.76 -11.94 8.70
N ILE A 527 27.83 -12.70 8.54
CA ILE A 527 28.19 -13.36 7.27
C ILE A 527 28.66 -14.80 7.52
N GLY A 528 28.62 -15.62 6.47
CA GLY A 528 28.86 -17.06 6.54
C GLY A 528 27.68 -17.87 5.98
N GLN A 529 27.47 -19.09 6.47
CA GLN A 529 26.58 -20.05 5.81
C GLN A 529 25.26 -20.34 6.54
N SER A 530 24.76 -21.57 6.50
CA SER A 530 23.39 -21.93 6.91
C SER A 530 23.14 -21.68 8.39
N ASN A 531 24.11 -21.95 9.27
CA ASN A 531 23.98 -21.66 10.70
C ASN A 531 23.98 -20.15 11.00
N MET A 532 24.71 -19.32 10.24
CA MET A 532 24.56 -17.86 10.34
C MET A 532 23.21 -17.36 9.82
N ALA A 533 22.79 -17.91 8.67
CA ALA A 533 21.51 -17.58 8.04
C ALA A 533 20.30 -17.94 8.93
N GLY A 534 20.47 -18.93 9.79
CA GLY A 534 19.44 -19.45 10.68
C GLY A 534 18.60 -20.54 10.02
N ARG A 535 18.52 -21.70 10.68
CA ARG A 535 17.67 -22.84 10.31
C ARG A 535 16.75 -23.30 11.43
N GLY A 536 16.91 -22.74 12.64
CA GLY A 536 16.02 -23.04 13.75
C GLY A 536 14.58 -22.66 13.43
N TYR A 537 13.62 -23.50 13.80
CA TYR A 537 12.21 -23.23 13.58
C TYR A 537 11.76 -21.96 14.32
N ILE A 538 11.00 -21.10 13.63
CA ILE A 538 10.42 -19.90 14.24
C ILE A 538 9.14 -20.30 14.95
N THR A 539 9.15 -20.22 16.28
CA THR A 539 7.98 -20.43 17.14
C THR A 539 7.43 -19.09 17.63
N ASP A 540 6.30 -19.12 18.35
CA ASP A 540 5.74 -17.91 18.97
C ASP A 540 6.70 -17.24 19.98
N ASN A 541 7.68 -17.97 20.52
CA ASN A 541 8.74 -17.42 21.39
C ASN A 541 9.76 -16.55 20.62
N TYR A 542 9.86 -16.74 19.30
CA TYR A 542 10.87 -16.12 18.45
C TYR A 542 10.29 -15.20 17.36
N LYS A 543 8.99 -14.91 17.41
CA LYS A 543 8.28 -14.11 16.40
C LYS A 543 8.36 -12.60 16.61
N GLY A 544 8.74 -12.12 17.80
CA GLY A 544 8.64 -10.71 18.17
C GLY A 544 9.63 -9.81 17.43
N SER A 545 9.28 -8.53 17.27
CA SER A 545 10.26 -7.50 16.95
C SER A 545 11.26 -7.35 18.10
N ILE A 546 12.53 -7.16 17.79
CA ILE A 546 13.59 -6.98 18.79
C ILE A 546 13.64 -5.49 19.12
N LYS A 547 13.35 -5.11 20.37
CA LYS A 547 13.40 -3.70 20.82
C LYS A 547 14.80 -3.10 20.56
N ASN A 548 14.86 -1.85 20.10
CA ASN A 548 16.11 -1.10 19.86
C ASN A 548 17.07 -1.71 18.82
N VAL A 549 16.59 -2.61 17.97
CA VAL A 549 17.40 -3.29 16.94
C VAL A 549 16.74 -3.13 15.59
N TYR A 550 17.56 -2.79 14.60
CA TYR A 550 17.16 -2.53 13.23
C TYR A 550 17.85 -3.49 12.27
N LEU A 551 17.20 -3.82 11.16
CA LEU A 551 17.69 -4.73 10.13
C LEU A 551 17.77 -4.00 8.78
N LEU A 552 18.89 -4.15 8.08
CA LEU A 552 19.09 -3.56 6.75
C LEU A 552 18.18 -4.22 5.70
N THR A 553 17.33 -3.40 5.08
CA THR A 553 16.40 -3.80 4.02
C THR A 553 17.11 -3.91 2.66
N PRO A 554 16.48 -4.52 1.64
CA PRO A 554 17.03 -4.57 0.28
C PRO A 554 17.23 -3.18 -0.35
N THR A 555 16.42 -2.20 0.04
CA THR A 555 16.51 -0.80 -0.44
C THR A 555 17.65 -0.01 0.22
N GLY A 556 18.33 -0.58 1.23
CA GLY A 556 19.38 0.09 1.99
C GLY A 556 18.86 1.01 3.10
N THR A 557 17.59 0.83 3.51
CA THR A 557 17.00 1.48 4.69
C THR A 557 17.04 0.55 5.89
N MET A 558 16.68 1.05 7.08
CA MET A 558 16.61 0.28 8.32
C MET A 558 15.15 0.09 8.73
N GLU A 559 14.76 -1.14 9.09
CA GLU A 559 13.46 -1.44 9.69
C GLU A 559 13.63 -2.14 11.04
N GLN A 560 12.60 -2.15 11.89
CA GLN A 560 12.64 -2.91 13.14
C GLN A 560 12.97 -4.39 12.88
N ALA A 561 14.02 -4.90 13.53
CA ALA A 561 14.48 -6.26 13.32
C ALA A 561 13.45 -7.29 13.83
N ARG A 562 13.18 -8.30 12.99
CA ARG A 562 12.27 -9.43 13.29
C ARG A 562 12.73 -10.65 12.50
N ASN A 563 12.68 -11.83 13.12
CA ASN A 563 12.99 -13.09 12.46
C ASN A 563 12.12 -13.34 11.21
N PRO A 564 12.65 -14.09 10.22
CA PRO A 564 14.04 -14.53 10.12
C PRO A 564 14.97 -13.38 9.70
N LEU A 565 16.08 -13.18 10.40
CA LEU A 565 16.94 -12.00 10.19
C LEU A 565 17.72 -12.04 8.86
N ASN A 566 17.95 -13.21 8.28
CA ASN A 566 18.58 -13.36 6.97
C ASN A 566 17.61 -13.16 5.78
N LYS A 567 16.34 -12.79 6.02
CA LYS A 567 15.32 -12.64 4.96
C LYS A 567 15.70 -11.63 3.87
N TYR A 568 16.52 -10.64 4.20
CA TYR A 568 16.95 -9.58 3.27
C TYR A 568 18.35 -9.78 2.70
N SER A 569 19.00 -10.92 2.98
CA SER A 569 20.25 -11.28 2.33
C SER A 569 20.05 -11.34 0.81
N THR A 570 20.93 -10.67 0.06
CA THR A 570 20.89 -10.63 -1.41
C THR A 570 21.44 -11.91 -2.03
N ILE A 571 22.12 -12.73 -1.22
CA ILE A 571 22.75 -13.99 -1.64
C ILE A 571 22.08 -15.22 -1.01
N ARG A 572 20.97 -15.07 -0.27
CA ARG A 572 20.28 -16.19 0.40
C ARG A 572 19.82 -17.26 -0.58
N LYS A 573 19.68 -18.51 -0.10
CA LYS A 573 19.23 -19.66 -0.90
C LYS A 573 17.76 -19.60 -1.29
N ARG A 574 16.87 -19.66 -0.31
CA ARG A 574 15.41 -19.53 -0.49
C ARG A 574 14.79 -18.94 0.76
N LEU A 575 13.73 -18.16 0.62
CA LEU A 575 13.05 -17.53 1.77
C LEU A 575 12.46 -18.55 2.76
N ASP A 576 11.96 -19.68 2.28
CA ASP A 576 11.31 -20.71 3.10
C ASP A 576 12.28 -21.48 4.01
N LEU A 577 13.59 -21.40 3.75
CA LEU A 577 14.66 -21.99 4.55
C LEU A 577 15.17 -21.07 5.66
N GLN A 578 14.72 -19.82 5.71
CA GLN A 578 15.24 -18.86 6.68
C GLN A 578 14.50 -19.02 8.02
N GLY A 579 15.26 -19.24 9.09
CA GLY A 579 14.74 -19.47 10.43
C GLY A 579 15.37 -18.56 11.48
N VAL A 580 15.36 -19.01 12.73
CA VAL A 580 16.10 -18.42 13.84
C VAL A 580 17.60 -18.68 13.63
N GLY A 581 18.39 -17.61 13.69
CA GLY A 581 19.86 -17.64 13.66
C GLY A 581 20.44 -16.88 14.86
N PRO A 582 21.78 -16.84 15.01
CA PRO A 582 22.43 -16.37 16.23
C PRO A 582 22.31 -14.84 16.37
N ALA A 583 22.09 -14.11 15.28
CA ALA A 583 21.87 -12.67 15.29
C ALA A 583 20.68 -12.24 16.17
N TYR A 584 19.69 -13.11 16.40
CA TYR A 584 18.50 -12.78 17.19
C TYR A 584 18.82 -12.60 18.67
N SER A 585 19.40 -13.61 19.32
CA SER A 585 19.78 -13.52 20.73
C SER A 585 21.02 -12.65 20.94
N PHE A 586 21.92 -12.59 19.95
CA PHE A 586 23.03 -11.64 19.95
C PHE A 586 22.55 -10.22 20.18
N ALA A 587 21.62 -9.77 19.35
CA ALA A 587 21.19 -8.38 19.37
C ALA A 587 20.47 -8.05 20.68
N LYS A 588 19.61 -8.97 21.17
CA LYS A 588 18.98 -8.85 22.49
C LYS A 588 20.02 -8.70 23.61
N ALA A 589 21.00 -9.61 23.68
CA ALA A 589 22.01 -9.60 24.73
C ALA A 589 22.86 -8.32 24.74
N ILE A 590 23.30 -7.84 23.56
CA ILE A 590 24.03 -6.57 23.47
C ILE A 590 23.15 -5.39 23.91
N THR A 591 21.90 -5.30 23.43
CA THR A 591 21.01 -4.18 23.82
C THR A 591 20.65 -4.19 25.30
N GLU A 592 20.45 -5.38 25.89
CA GLU A 592 20.18 -5.55 27.32
C GLU A 592 21.39 -5.13 28.16
N LYS A 593 22.62 -5.43 27.71
CA LYS A 593 23.86 -5.14 28.45
C LYS A 593 24.35 -3.70 28.29
N THR A 594 24.15 -3.08 27.12
CA THR A 594 24.71 -1.75 26.78
C THR A 594 23.66 -0.63 26.78
N GLY A 595 22.38 -0.94 26.53
CA GLY A 595 21.36 0.05 26.22
C GLY A 595 21.48 0.69 24.82
N HIS A 596 22.52 0.35 24.04
CA HIS A 596 22.76 0.91 22.72
C HIS A 596 21.74 0.42 21.68
N GLN A 597 21.53 1.23 20.65
CA GLN A 597 20.69 0.90 19.49
C GLN A 597 21.54 0.19 18.43
N LEU A 598 21.05 -0.92 17.86
CA LEU A 598 21.85 -1.75 16.95
C LEU A 598 21.29 -1.77 15.53
N GLY A 599 22.19 -1.81 14.55
CA GLY A 599 21.84 -2.13 13.16
C GLY A 599 22.48 -3.43 12.71
N LEU A 600 21.66 -4.36 12.24
CA LEU A 600 22.12 -5.66 11.77
C LEU A 600 22.21 -5.67 10.24
N VAL A 601 23.37 -6.09 9.74
CA VAL A 601 23.56 -6.43 8.33
C VAL A 601 23.74 -7.94 8.25
N VAL A 602 22.64 -8.67 8.04
CA VAL A 602 22.69 -10.13 7.87
C VAL A 602 22.71 -10.45 6.38
N ASN A 603 23.78 -11.10 5.93
CA ASN A 603 23.96 -11.46 4.52
C ASN A 603 24.65 -12.82 4.39
N ALA A 604 23.99 -13.88 4.86
CA ALA A 604 24.53 -15.24 4.86
C ALA A 604 23.94 -16.11 3.73
N ARG A 605 24.72 -17.09 3.25
CA ARG A 605 24.38 -18.00 2.14
C ARG A 605 24.60 -19.46 2.53
N GLY A 606 23.52 -20.19 2.79
CA GLY A 606 23.60 -21.61 3.14
C GLY A 606 24.26 -22.48 2.07
N GLY A 607 25.23 -23.30 2.48
CA GLY A 607 26.00 -24.18 1.60
C GLY A 607 27.17 -23.52 0.87
N SER A 608 27.52 -22.28 1.19
CA SER A 608 28.70 -21.62 0.61
C SER A 608 30.01 -22.19 1.17
N SER A 609 30.98 -22.42 0.30
CA SER A 609 32.39 -22.57 0.67
C SER A 609 33.02 -21.20 0.92
N ILE A 610 34.08 -21.13 1.73
CA ILE A 610 34.88 -19.92 1.93
C ILE A 610 35.42 -19.34 0.61
N ASN A 611 35.61 -20.16 -0.42
CA ASN A 611 36.05 -19.70 -1.75
C ASN A 611 35.10 -18.66 -2.36
N SER A 612 33.79 -18.83 -2.17
CA SER A 612 32.77 -17.89 -2.67
C SER A 612 32.80 -16.53 -1.95
N TRP A 613 33.45 -16.45 -0.79
CA TRP A 613 33.56 -15.23 0.03
C TRP A 613 34.83 -14.44 -0.23
N LEU A 614 35.80 -14.99 -0.98
CA LEU A 614 37.03 -14.29 -1.29
C LEU A 614 36.79 -13.15 -2.28
N LYS A 615 37.57 -12.07 -2.16
CA LYS A 615 37.51 -10.94 -3.08
C LYS A 615 37.83 -11.40 -4.51
N GLY A 616 36.94 -11.10 -5.45
CA GLY A 616 37.05 -11.52 -6.85
C GLY A 616 36.53 -12.93 -7.16
N ALA A 617 35.90 -13.61 -6.19
CA ALA A 617 35.22 -14.87 -6.45
C ALA A 617 34.07 -14.71 -7.46
N GLN A 618 33.82 -15.75 -8.26
CA GLN A 618 32.78 -15.75 -9.30
C GLN A 618 31.37 -15.47 -8.75
N ASP A 619 31.07 -16.01 -7.56
CA ASP A 619 29.80 -15.79 -6.85
C ASP A 619 29.62 -14.35 -6.33
N ASP A 620 30.73 -13.61 -6.17
CA ASP A 620 30.83 -12.25 -5.64
C ASP A 620 30.06 -11.98 -4.33
N TYR A 621 30.04 -12.95 -3.40
CA TYR A 621 29.42 -12.72 -2.08
C TYR A 621 30.13 -11.61 -1.31
N TYR A 622 31.45 -11.46 -1.54
CA TYR A 622 32.26 -10.37 -1.01
C TYR A 622 31.74 -8.99 -1.45
N GLY A 623 31.55 -8.76 -2.75
CA GLY A 623 31.05 -7.50 -3.29
C GLY A 623 29.63 -7.17 -2.80
N GLU A 624 28.76 -8.18 -2.73
CA GLU A 624 27.40 -8.03 -2.19
C GLU A 624 27.40 -7.62 -0.71
N VAL A 625 28.28 -8.21 0.11
CA VAL A 625 28.47 -7.83 1.52
C VAL A 625 28.94 -6.37 1.63
N LEU A 626 29.98 -5.99 0.89
CA LEU A 626 30.51 -4.62 0.91
C LEU A 626 29.45 -3.60 0.51
N SER A 627 28.68 -3.90 -0.53
CA SER A 627 27.57 -3.04 -0.98
C SER A 627 26.54 -2.82 0.13
N ARG A 628 26.13 -3.90 0.81
CA ARG A 628 25.13 -3.84 1.88
C ARG A 628 25.64 -3.11 3.12
N VAL A 629 26.83 -3.44 3.61
CA VAL A 629 27.36 -2.80 4.83
C VAL A 629 27.66 -1.30 4.62
N ARG A 630 28.11 -0.88 3.43
CA ARG A 630 28.26 0.54 3.10
C ARG A 630 26.93 1.29 3.09
N LYS A 631 25.82 0.65 2.68
CA LYS A 631 24.47 1.22 2.82
C LYS A 631 24.09 1.37 4.30
N ALA A 632 24.44 0.40 5.13
CA ALA A 632 24.18 0.45 6.58
C ALA A 632 24.99 1.52 7.32
N MET A 633 26.25 1.75 6.94
CA MET A 633 27.15 2.74 7.55
C MET A 633 26.66 4.19 7.45
N LYS A 634 25.62 4.47 6.65
CA LYS A 634 24.89 5.75 6.66
C LYS A 634 24.14 6.01 7.97
N TYR A 635 23.85 4.95 8.74
CA TYR A 635 23.07 5.01 9.99
C TYR A 635 23.92 4.84 11.24
N GLY A 636 25.24 4.65 11.11
CA GLY A 636 26.13 4.49 12.26
C GLY A 636 27.43 3.76 11.96
N LYS A 637 28.08 3.23 13.00
CA LYS A 637 29.46 2.72 12.92
C LYS A 637 29.50 1.20 12.97
N LEU A 638 30.25 0.59 12.06
CA LEU A 638 30.50 -0.86 12.08
C LEU A 638 31.40 -1.23 13.26
N LYS A 639 30.85 -1.99 14.21
CA LYS A 639 31.52 -2.41 15.44
C LYS A 639 32.25 -3.73 15.30
N ALA A 640 31.65 -4.73 14.67
CA ALA A 640 32.28 -6.04 14.49
C ALA A 640 31.68 -6.82 13.31
N ILE A 641 32.45 -7.82 12.86
CA ILE A 641 32.02 -8.87 11.94
C ILE A 641 31.80 -10.15 12.74
N ILE A 642 30.62 -10.75 12.58
CA ILE A 642 30.28 -12.06 13.11
C ILE A 642 30.33 -13.05 11.95
N TRP A 643 31.24 -14.02 12.04
CA TRP A 643 31.50 -15.02 11.02
C TRP A 643 31.14 -16.40 11.54
N HIS A 644 30.28 -17.11 10.81
CA HIS A 644 29.98 -18.51 11.10
C HIS A 644 29.90 -19.31 9.80
N GLN A 645 31.01 -20.00 9.51
CA GLN A 645 31.17 -20.82 8.32
C GLN A 645 32.27 -21.84 8.54
N GLY A 646 32.20 -22.93 7.79
CA GLY A 646 33.22 -23.98 7.79
C GLY A 646 32.67 -25.34 7.43
N GLU A 647 31.35 -25.55 7.48
CA GLU A 647 30.78 -26.89 7.30
C GLU A 647 31.00 -27.46 5.89
N SER A 648 31.08 -26.57 4.88
CA SER A 648 31.42 -26.92 3.50
C SER A 648 32.92 -27.16 3.26
N ASP A 649 33.80 -26.69 4.15
CA ASP A 649 35.26 -26.71 3.99
C ASP A 649 35.96 -27.51 5.11
N SER A 650 35.19 -28.20 5.96
CA SER A 650 35.67 -28.77 7.23
C SER A 650 36.76 -29.84 7.08
N ARG A 651 37.02 -30.30 5.85
CA ARG A 651 38.02 -31.33 5.54
C ARG A 651 39.43 -30.77 5.32
N GLU A 652 39.58 -29.45 5.16
CA GLU A 652 40.86 -28.80 4.83
C GLU A 652 41.17 -27.63 5.80
N PRO A 653 41.37 -27.90 7.11
CA PRO A 653 41.48 -26.86 8.14
C PRO A 653 42.65 -25.88 7.93
N GLU A 654 43.80 -26.35 7.44
CA GLU A 654 44.96 -25.49 7.20
C GLU A 654 44.73 -24.51 6.04
N LEU A 655 44.23 -25.02 4.92
CA LEU A 655 43.87 -24.19 3.76
C LEU A 655 42.75 -23.19 4.10
N TYR A 656 41.83 -23.59 4.96
CA TYR A 656 40.77 -22.71 5.46
C TYR A 656 41.33 -21.51 6.23
N MET A 657 42.29 -21.72 7.14
CA MET A 657 42.90 -20.65 7.94
C MET A 657 43.55 -19.59 7.05
N GLU A 658 44.28 -19.99 6.00
CA GLU A 658 44.90 -19.04 5.06
C GLU A 658 43.86 -18.21 4.28
N LYS A 659 42.77 -18.85 3.85
CA LYS A 659 41.66 -18.16 3.18
C LYS A 659 40.92 -17.21 4.13
N LEU A 660 40.73 -17.60 5.38
CA LEU A 660 40.11 -16.76 6.41
C LEU A 660 40.98 -15.53 6.71
N LYS A 661 42.29 -15.70 6.89
CA LYS A 661 43.24 -14.57 7.04
C LYS A 661 43.09 -13.57 5.89
N LYS A 662 43.09 -14.07 4.65
CA LYS A 662 42.92 -13.24 3.45
C LYS A 662 41.57 -12.51 3.45
N LEU A 663 40.47 -13.21 3.71
CA LEU A 663 39.13 -12.63 3.77
C LEU A 663 39.06 -11.49 4.79
N VAL A 664 39.57 -11.71 6.00
CA VAL A 664 39.55 -10.71 7.08
C VAL A 664 40.39 -9.49 6.73
N ALA A 665 41.61 -9.70 6.20
CA ALA A 665 42.47 -8.62 5.76
C ALA A 665 41.81 -7.77 4.66
N ASP A 666 41.22 -8.42 3.66
CA ASP A 666 40.53 -7.75 2.57
C ASP A 666 39.30 -6.97 3.09
N LEU A 667 38.47 -7.55 3.95
CA LEU A 667 37.30 -6.87 4.55
C LEU A 667 37.72 -5.64 5.37
N ARG A 668 38.73 -5.77 6.23
CA ARG A 668 39.25 -4.66 7.05
C ARG A 668 39.74 -3.50 6.19
N LYS A 669 40.49 -3.82 5.12
CA LYS A 669 41.00 -2.84 4.16
C LYS A 669 39.85 -2.12 3.46
N ASP A 670 38.91 -2.85 2.87
CA ASP A 670 37.84 -2.27 2.05
C ASP A 670 36.73 -1.57 2.87
N LEU A 671 36.70 -1.82 4.18
CA LEU A 671 35.85 -1.15 5.17
C LEU A 671 36.58 -0.02 5.91
N GLY A 672 37.88 0.16 5.68
CA GLY A 672 38.67 1.23 6.27
C GLY A 672 38.88 1.10 7.78
N ASN A 673 38.93 -0.12 8.31
CA ASN A 673 39.19 -0.36 9.73
C ASN A 673 40.06 -1.61 9.93
N GLU A 674 41.37 -1.40 10.04
CA GLU A 674 42.38 -2.45 10.23
C GLU A 674 42.24 -3.21 11.56
N LYS A 675 41.57 -2.61 12.55
CA LYS A 675 41.35 -3.20 13.87
C LYS A 675 39.93 -3.72 14.06
N LEU A 676 39.12 -3.78 13.00
CA LEU A 676 37.72 -4.20 13.08
C LEU A 676 37.65 -5.62 13.68
N PRO A 677 37.00 -5.79 14.86
CA PRO A 677 36.86 -7.08 15.48
C PRO A 677 36.15 -8.09 14.58
N ILE A 678 36.65 -9.33 14.58
CA ILE A 678 35.94 -10.47 13.98
C ILE A 678 35.73 -11.57 15.02
N VAL A 679 34.49 -12.01 15.18
CA VAL A 679 34.14 -13.14 16.04
C VAL A 679 33.78 -14.32 15.17
N VAL A 680 34.57 -15.38 15.23
CA VAL A 680 34.31 -16.66 14.56
C VAL A 680 33.62 -17.62 15.52
N GLY A 681 32.84 -18.57 15.02
CA GLY A 681 32.23 -19.60 15.85
C GLY A 681 32.53 -21.00 15.36
N GLU A 682 32.67 -21.91 16.30
CA GLU A 682 32.78 -23.35 16.05
C GLU A 682 31.56 -23.87 15.31
N ILE A 683 31.79 -24.82 14.39
CA ILE A 683 30.73 -25.53 13.67
C ILE A 683 30.13 -26.62 14.56
N ALA A 684 28.96 -27.14 14.18
CA ALA A 684 28.36 -28.29 14.84
C ALA A 684 29.31 -29.50 14.75
N ASP A 685 29.23 -30.42 15.71
CA ASP A 685 29.95 -31.69 15.62
C ASP A 685 29.03 -32.77 15.01
N TRP A 686 28.85 -32.75 13.68
CA TRP A 686 27.91 -33.65 12.98
C TRP A 686 28.59 -34.78 12.20
N ARG A 687 29.93 -34.83 12.20
CA ARG A 687 30.70 -35.85 11.47
C ARG A 687 31.29 -36.84 12.46
N ALA A 688 30.73 -38.05 12.51
CA ALA A 688 31.18 -39.14 13.39
C ALA A 688 32.66 -39.55 13.19
N ASN A 689 33.30 -39.16 12.08
CA ASN A 689 34.71 -39.43 11.80
C ASN A 689 35.69 -38.41 12.45
N GLY A 690 35.21 -37.50 13.32
CA GLY A 690 36.04 -36.53 14.05
C GLY A 690 36.52 -35.33 13.23
N THR A 691 36.12 -35.21 11.96
CA THR A 691 36.52 -34.10 11.09
C THR A 691 36.02 -32.74 11.63
N SER A 692 34.81 -32.67 12.17
CA SER A 692 34.25 -31.43 12.71
C SER A 692 35.02 -30.95 13.95
N GLU A 693 35.39 -31.85 14.87
CA GLU A 693 36.22 -31.49 16.03
C GLU A 693 37.64 -31.08 15.62
N ALA A 694 38.26 -31.75 14.65
CA ALA A 694 39.57 -31.33 14.13
C ALA A 694 39.51 -29.90 13.54
N PHE A 695 38.43 -29.57 12.83
CA PHE A 695 38.20 -28.23 12.30
C PHE A 695 37.92 -27.21 13.41
N ASN A 696 37.13 -27.57 14.43
CA ASN A 696 36.90 -26.71 15.60
C ASN A 696 38.18 -26.43 16.39
N LYS A 697 39.09 -27.41 16.50
CA LYS A 697 40.43 -27.18 17.08
C LYS A 697 41.21 -26.10 16.33
N MET A 698 41.14 -26.07 15.00
CA MET A 698 41.74 -24.99 14.20
C MET A 698 41.00 -23.65 14.42
N LEU A 699 39.67 -23.63 14.48
CA LEU A 699 38.93 -22.39 14.75
C LEU A 699 39.30 -21.77 16.10
N ARG A 700 39.56 -22.59 17.13
CA ARG A 700 40.03 -22.12 18.46
C ARG A 700 41.37 -21.38 18.40
N THR A 701 42.22 -21.64 17.39
CA THR A 701 43.51 -20.95 17.24
C THR A 701 43.42 -19.66 16.41
N VAL A 702 42.26 -19.31 15.84
CA VAL A 702 42.06 -18.07 15.06
C VAL A 702 42.57 -16.81 15.79
N PRO A 703 42.31 -16.59 17.10
CA PRO A 703 42.86 -15.44 17.84
C PRO A 703 44.39 -15.35 17.89
N GLN A 704 45.10 -16.48 17.71
CA GLN A 704 46.57 -16.53 17.68
C GLN A 704 47.13 -16.11 16.32
N HIS A 705 46.32 -16.20 15.27
CA HIS A 705 46.74 -15.98 13.88
C HIS A 705 46.14 -14.73 13.23
N ILE A 706 45.01 -14.25 13.73
CA ILE A 706 44.30 -13.08 13.23
C ILE A 706 44.13 -12.08 14.38
N PRO A 707 44.84 -10.95 14.39
CA PRO A 707 44.69 -9.93 15.43
C PRO A 707 43.25 -9.41 15.52
N TYR A 708 42.83 -8.97 16.72
CA TYR A 708 41.45 -8.50 16.98
C TYR A 708 40.39 -9.53 16.58
N SER A 709 40.65 -10.81 16.84
CA SER A 709 39.70 -11.88 16.59
C SER A 709 39.42 -12.71 17.83
N TYR A 710 38.23 -13.31 17.86
CA TYR A 710 37.68 -14.07 18.98
C TYR A 710 37.03 -15.33 18.43
N CYS A 711 37.05 -16.42 19.20
CA CYS A 711 36.38 -17.67 18.84
C CYS A 711 35.32 -18.02 19.88
N VAL A 712 34.12 -18.38 19.40
CA VAL A 712 32.98 -18.78 20.22
C VAL A 712 32.75 -20.29 20.09
N SER A 713 32.58 -20.96 21.23
CA SER A 713 32.38 -22.41 21.24
C SER A 713 30.96 -22.84 20.86
N SER A 714 30.86 -23.99 20.20
CA SER A 714 29.61 -24.73 19.90
C SER A 714 29.39 -25.92 20.84
N ARG A 715 30.21 -26.08 21.89
CA ARG A 715 30.02 -27.13 22.90
C ARG A 715 28.62 -27.02 23.54
N GLU A 716 27.99 -28.18 23.77
CA GLU A 716 26.62 -28.36 24.29
C GLU A 716 25.49 -27.87 23.35
N LEU A 717 25.81 -27.43 22.14
CA LEU A 717 24.79 -27.07 21.17
C LEU A 717 24.24 -28.33 20.49
N VAL A 718 22.93 -28.40 20.40
CA VAL A 718 22.17 -29.53 19.85
C VAL A 718 21.83 -29.27 18.38
N PRO A 719 21.94 -30.29 17.51
CA PRO A 719 21.55 -30.19 16.11
C PRO A 719 20.04 -30.02 15.93
N LEU A 720 19.63 -29.60 14.74
CA LEU A 720 18.26 -29.25 14.40
C LEU A 720 17.33 -30.47 14.33
N VAL A 721 17.83 -31.57 13.78
CA VAL A 721 17.06 -32.80 13.59
C VAL A 721 17.67 -33.96 14.37
N ASN A 722 18.93 -34.28 14.13
CA ASN A 722 19.66 -35.39 14.77
C ASN A 722 21.17 -35.15 14.69
N GLU A 723 21.97 -36.03 15.30
CA GLU A 723 23.44 -35.93 15.40
C GLU A 723 24.18 -35.80 14.06
N SER A 724 23.57 -36.20 12.93
CA SER A 724 24.17 -36.05 11.60
C SER A 724 23.77 -34.76 10.89
N ASP A 725 22.90 -33.93 11.48
CA ASP A 725 22.49 -32.65 10.91
C ASP A 725 23.52 -31.56 11.23
N PRO A 726 24.11 -30.90 10.21
CA PRO A 726 25.07 -29.82 10.44
C PRO A 726 24.44 -28.54 11.02
N HIS A 727 23.11 -28.44 11.09
CA HIS A 727 22.44 -27.22 11.52
C HIS A 727 22.09 -27.26 13.01
N PHE A 728 22.21 -26.13 13.70
CA PHE A 728 21.78 -26.00 15.10
C PHE A 728 20.26 -25.84 15.22
N SER A 729 19.69 -26.40 16.30
CA SER A 729 18.31 -26.15 16.72
C SER A 729 18.07 -24.69 17.07
N ALA A 730 16.81 -24.25 17.15
CA ALA A 730 16.49 -22.87 17.50
C ALA A 730 17.08 -22.47 18.87
N ASP A 731 16.97 -23.33 19.89
CA ASP A 731 17.51 -23.06 21.22
C ASP A 731 19.03 -22.99 21.23
N SER A 732 19.69 -23.84 20.44
CA SER A 732 21.14 -23.79 20.27
C SER A 732 21.59 -22.52 19.55
N GLN A 733 20.82 -22.02 18.59
CA GLN A 733 21.06 -20.71 17.96
C GLN A 733 20.91 -19.56 18.98
N ILE A 734 19.99 -19.68 19.94
CA ILE A 734 19.85 -18.70 21.03
C ILE A 734 21.11 -18.69 21.91
N ILE A 735 21.60 -19.86 22.33
CA ILE A 735 22.81 -19.98 23.16
C ILE A 735 24.02 -19.44 22.39
N LEU A 736 24.19 -19.87 21.14
CA LEU A 736 25.29 -19.45 20.27
C LEU A 736 25.31 -17.92 20.09
N GLY A 737 24.16 -17.30 19.83
CA GLY A 737 24.08 -15.85 19.70
C GLY A 737 24.43 -15.08 20.98
N ARG A 738 24.14 -15.62 22.18
CA ARG A 738 24.59 -15.03 23.45
C ARG A 738 26.11 -15.09 23.60
N ARG A 739 26.72 -16.22 23.27
CA ARG A 739 28.19 -16.36 23.29
C ARG A 739 28.87 -15.42 22.29
N TYR A 740 28.29 -15.24 21.10
CA TYR A 740 28.73 -14.20 20.16
C TYR A 740 28.61 -12.79 20.73
N ALA A 741 27.54 -12.48 21.45
CA ALA A 741 27.35 -11.19 22.08
C ALA A 741 28.37 -10.93 23.20
N GLU A 742 28.72 -11.94 23.99
CA GLU A 742 29.76 -11.82 25.02
C GLU A 742 31.11 -11.45 24.40
N ALA A 743 31.57 -12.23 23.41
CA ALA A 743 32.83 -11.95 22.72
C ALA A 743 32.83 -10.59 21.99
N ALA A 744 31.73 -10.25 21.30
CA ALA A 744 31.62 -8.94 20.65
C ALA A 744 31.55 -7.80 21.67
N TYR A 745 30.95 -8.03 22.83
CA TYR A 745 30.90 -7.03 23.90
C TYR A 745 32.29 -6.73 24.42
N GLU A 746 33.08 -7.77 24.68
CA GLU A 746 34.47 -7.64 25.11
C GLU A 746 35.32 -6.90 24.06
N ALA A 747 35.11 -7.21 22.79
CA ALA A 747 35.86 -6.60 21.71
C ALA A 747 35.50 -5.11 21.49
N CYS A 748 34.25 -4.72 21.68
CA CYS A 748 33.73 -3.44 21.21
C CYS A 748 33.43 -2.42 22.32
N TYR A 749 33.17 -2.86 23.55
CA TYR A 749 32.68 -2.00 24.63
C TYR A 749 33.46 -2.10 25.94
N SER A 750 34.25 -3.16 26.17
CA SER A 750 34.98 -3.32 27.44
C SER A 750 36.42 -2.81 27.43
N GLN A 751 36.93 -2.33 26.29
CA GLN A 751 38.25 -1.68 26.23
C GLN A 751 38.13 -0.21 26.66
N LYS A 752 38.47 0.06 27.92
CA LYS A 752 38.87 1.38 28.41
C LYS A 752 40.36 1.59 28.18
#